data_AF-A0A7K3CTM8-F1
#
_entry.id   AF-A0A7K3CTM8-F1
#
_cell.length_a   1.000
_cell.length_b   1.000
_cell.length_c   1.000
_cell.angle_alpha   90.00
_cell.angle_beta   90.00
_cell.angle_gamma   90.00
#
_symmetry.space_group_name_H-M   'P 1'
#
loop_
_entity.id
_entity.type
_entity.pdbx_description
1 polymer ?
#
loop_
_entity_poly.entity_id
_entity_poly.type
_entity_poly.pdbx_seq_one_letter_code
_entity_poly.pdbx_strand_id
1 'polypeptide(L)'
;MGLAPAHAGPVGHPDGSSPQPSQVRTIEIGQGTAAEGVLRPTETEPFSMIGAAWTGKKAFDGQAQVRVRDAVTGAWSGWSNLHANAQQGHEGGESRVPISGQTAPLWVGSSNAVQARIASTGTGAGRDLPEKISLTLVDPGGGVPPEHIPTRVHPSAGDRQETNPSAAAVVAKPPITSRAQWQADENTTQPPAFGIETKAVLAHATGGTNDYSCADSPALVRGIQAYHMADPDHLWSDIGFNFLVDKCGTIFEGRGGGMDKPVTGFHTPGFNTDTVGVALLGEMGTSRPTPAALQSLARLSAWKLGLSGHDPAGTVTMTATASNGKYETGEQATFPTLASASEAMTTSTPDENLDAQLPYARTFATSPAANAAVPTADMNRDGVSDLVVGAPQATVGTLKTAGAVTVVPGSKTGPDSATKRVLTQNAPGVPGSAETGDAFGTDSAYGDLNGDGHADLILGAPGEDDTDGHSDSGSVTALYGPGLDSGSGYSLDTGARVNGARLGEAVTAGDFNSDGKADIFALAPGTPATWWVRDSATATATSNPLLAAPGAITHPDAASGDFNQDGYADVAITYVGPDGTGRIMQFTGSANGLKPGAVLSAKGGRSIAAGDLNGDGYTDVAVGQPYVAESGSTTGGQITAFYGSSSGITVSGATSIDQNSEGVPGAAESGDAMGSSIAVGDVNLDGSADVLVGLPNEDITRADVDRKDAGAVLLLPGSTTGLTGTGSQALNQDTPDITGDTEAGDRFGSAVSLADLRGNAWADLVIGAEGENTGDGTVLHIETTTSGINPASGTYFGSSALGLAAAAHAGQALAP
;
A
#
# COMPACT_ATOMS: atom_id res chain seq x y z
N MET A 1 15.14 30.40 -47.91
CA MET A 1 15.69 29.35 -48.79
C MET A 1 16.82 28.70 -48.01
N GLY A 2 16.73 27.52 -47.41
CA GLY A 2 15.85 26.39 -47.62
C GLY A 2 16.73 25.15 -47.80
N LEU A 3 17.13 24.51 -46.69
CA LEU A 3 17.69 23.16 -46.67
C LEU A 3 17.21 22.49 -45.38
N ALA A 4 16.36 21.47 -45.52
CA ALA A 4 15.85 20.62 -44.45
C ALA A 4 16.87 19.52 -44.10
N PRO A 5 16.97 19.08 -42.84
CA PRO A 5 17.57 17.80 -42.50
C PRO A 5 16.52 16.69 -42.41
N ALA A 6 16.99 15.47 -42.66
CA ALA A 6 16.25 14.26 -42.95
C ALA A 6 15.41 13.71 -41.78
N HIS A 7 14.29 13.08 -42.14
CA HIS A 7 13.50 12.21 -41.25
C HIS A 7 14.34 11.01 -40.80
N ALA A 8 14.50 10.85 -39.49
CA ALA A 8 14.82 9.56 -38.88
C ALA A 8 13.51 8.78 -38.71
N GLY A 9 13.40 7.62 -39.36
CA GLY A 9 12.31 6.68 -39.15
C GLY A 9 12.41 5.99 -37.78
N PRO A 10 11.31 5.41 -37.27
CA PRO A 10 11.30 4.75 -35.98
C PRO A 10 12.17 3.49 -36.03
N VAL A 11 13.04 3.35 -35.03
CA VAL A 11 13.81 2.13 -34.77
C VAL A 11 12.87 1.15 -34.06
N GLY A 12 12.62 -0.01 -34.67
CA GLY A 12 11.73 -1.04 -34.12
C GLY A 12 12.39 -1.83 -32.99
N HIS A 13 11.64 -2.06 -31.92
CA HIS A 13 11.97 -2.99 -30.82
C HIS A 13 11.52 -4.43 -31.15
N PRO A 14 12.10 -5.47 -30.49
CA PRO A 14 11.92 -6.87 -30.90
C PRO A 14 10.59 -7.52 -30.49
N ASP A 15 9.78 -6.95 -29.60
CA ASP A 15 8.46 -7.48 -29.24
C ASP A 15 7.36 -6.50 -29.64
N GLY A 16 6.80 -6.71 -30.83
CA GLY A 16 5.89 -5.80 -31.53
C GLY A 16 4.47 -5.67 -30.98
N SER A 17 4.26 -5.59 -29.65
CA SER A 17 2.93 -5.25 -29.11
C SER A 17 2.79 -3.74 -28.90
N SER A 18 2.28 -3.03 -29.91
CA SER A 18 1.64 -1.73 -29.70
C SER A 18 0.49 -1.87 -28.68
N PRO A 19 0.21 -0.85 -27.84
CA PRO A 19 -0.94 -0.87 -26.94
C PRO A 19 -2.22 -1.23 -27.71
N GLN A 20 -2.92 -2.28 -27.29
CA GLN A 20 -4.19 -2.66 -27.89
C GLN A 20 -5.28 -1.71 -27.37
N PRO A 21 -6.06 -1.05 -28.24
CA PRO A 21 -7.16 -0.21 -27.82
C PRO A 21 -8.24 -1.05 -27.12
N SER A 22 -9.00 -0.43 -26.22
CA SER A 22 -10.13 -1.07 -25.57
C SER A 22 -11.17 -1.51 -26.61
N GLN A 23 -11.84 -2.64 -26.35
CA GLN A 23 -12.92 -3.14 -27.18
C GLN A 23 -14.21 -3.18 -26.39
N VAL A 24 -15.26 -2.57 -26.97
CA VAL A 24 -16.60 -2.57 -26.40
C VAL A 24 -17.53 -3.40 -27.25
N ARG A 25 -18.33 -4.25 -26.60
CA ARG A 25 -19.30 -5.13 -27.25
C ARG A 25 -20.63 -5.07 -26.51
N THR A 26 -21.73 -5.16 -27.26
CA THR A 26 -23.08 -5.10 -26.69
C THR A 26 -23.83 -6.40 -26.97
N ILE A 27 -24.46 -6.95 -25.93
CA ILE A 27 -25.33 -8.13 -26.03
C ILE A 27 -26.73 -7.76 -25.56
N GLU A 28 -27.71 -7.81 -26.46
CA GLU A 28 -29.11 -7.57 -26.13
C GLU A 28 -29.65 -8.69 -25.22
N ILE A 29 -30.38 -8.31 -24.17
CA ILE A 29 -31.01 -9.26 -23.26
C ILE A 29 -32.41 -9.57 -23.77
N GLY A 30 -32.67 -10.86 -24.01
CA GLY A 30 -34.00 -11.32 -24.40
C GLY A 30 -35.03 -11.07 -23.30
N GLN A 31 -36.13 -10.40 -23.65
CA GLN A 31 -37.28 -10.28 -22.75
C GLN A 31 -37.97 -11.65 -22.60
N GLY A 32 -37.97 -12.19 -21.38
CA GLY A 32 -38.69 -13.43 -21.05
C GLY A 32 -40.16 -13.15 -20.77
N THR A 33 -40.45 -12.09 -20.01
CA THR A 33 -41.78 -11.51 -19.80
C THR A 33 -41.69 -9.99 -19.81
N ALA A 34 -42.83 -9.28 -19.69
CA ALA A 34 -42.82 -7.82 -19.57
C ALA A 34 -42.02 -7.30 -18.35
N ALA A 35 -41.86 -8.13 -17.31
CA ALA A 35 -41.19 -7.76 -16.05
C ALA A 35 -39.83 -8.45 -15.84
N GLU A 36 -39.42 -9.37 -16.73
CA GLU A 36 -38.22 -10.19 -16.56
C GLU A 36 -37.45 -10.35 -17.88
N GLY A 37 -36.14 -10.15 -17.82
CA GLY A 37 -35.20 -10.39 -18.91
C GLY A 37 -34.18 -11.46 -18.51
N VAL A 38 -33.81 -12.34 -19.44
CA VAL A 38 -32.81 -13.39 -19.17
C VAL A 38 -31.87 -13.52 -20.36
N LEU A 39 -30.57 -13.48 -20.08
CA LEU A 39 -29.53 -13.95 -20.98
C LEU A 39 -29.08 -15.32 -20.49
N ARG A 40 -29.27 -16.36 -21.31
CA ARG A 40 -28.75 -17.71 -21.04
C ARG A 40 -27.21 -17.71 -21.08
N PRO A 41 -26.52 -18.69 -20.48
CA PRO A 41 -25.08 -18.81 -20.61
C PRO A 41 -24.64 -18.66 -22.07
N THR A 42 -23.87 -17.60 -22.34
CA THR A 42 -23.46 -17.20 -23.69
C THR A 42 -21.95 -17.04 -23.69
N GLU A 43 -21.27 -17.76 -24.58
CA GLU A 43 -19.83 -17.59 -24.79
C GLU A 43 -19.54 -16.29 -25.52
N THR A 44 -18.42 -15.66 -25.18
CA THR A 44 -18.02 -14.36 -25.69
C THR A 44 -16.53 -14.39 -26.02
N GLU A 45 -16.07 -13.39 -26.76
CA GLU A 45 -14.65 -13.03 -26.71
C GLU A 45 -14.29 -12.58 -25.27
N PRO A 46 -12.99 -12.60 -24.90
CA PRO A 46 -12.56 -12.14 -23.59
C PRO A 46 -13.02 -10.71 -23.27
N PHE A 47 -13.36 -10.48 -22.00
CA PHE A 47 -13.69 -9.17 -21.44
C PHE A 47 -13.34 -9.17 -19.95
N SER A 48 -13.16 -7.97 -19.37
CA SER A 48 -12.85 -7.83 -17.94
C SER A 48 -13.81 -6.91 -17.19
N MET A 49 -14.71 -6.25 -17.90
CA MET A 49 -15.69 -5.37 -17.31
C MET A 49 -17.05 -5.50 -17.98
N ILE A 50 -18.10 -5.37 -17.19
CA ILE A 50 -19.48 -5.50 -17.63
C ILE A 50 -20.38 -4.45 -16.97
N GLY A 51 -21.33 -3.91 -17.72
CA GLY A 51 -22.45 -3.18 -17.16
C GLY A 51 -23.71 -3.39 -18.00
N ALA A 52 -24.83 -2.84 -17.55
CA ALA A 52 -26.08 -2.89 -18.29
C ALA A 52 -26.50 -1.49 -18.73
N ALA A 53 -26.94 -1.37 -19.97
CA ALA A 53 -27.46 -0.13 -20.53
C ALA A 53 -28.85 -0.35 -21.11
N TRP A 54 -29.72 0.65 -20.98
CA TRP A 54 -31.08 0.63 -21.49
C TRP A 54 -31.42 1.87 -22.29
N THR A 55 -32.30 1.70 -23.26
CA THR A 55 -32.87 2.79 -24.05
C THR A 55 -34.38 2.64 -24.12
N GLY A 56 -35.10 3.76 -24.20
CA GLY A 56 -36.55 3.73 -24.40
C GLY A 56 -37.29 4.87 -23.72
N LYS A 57 -38.59 4.65 -23.47
CA LYS A 57 -39.48 5.63 -22.83
C LYS A 57 -39.76 5.39 -21.34
N LYS A 58 -39.16 4.35 -20.74
CA LYS A 58 -39.27 4.06 -19.30
C LYS A 58 -37.89 3.96 -18.65
N ALA A 59 -37.73 4.57 -17.47
CA ALA A 59 -36.54 4.40 -16.66
C ALA A 59 -36.48 2.96 -16.14
N PHE A 60 -35.27 2.45 -15.90
CA PHE A 60 -35.10 1.16 -15.26
C PHE A 60 -35.30 1.28 -13.75
N ASP A 61 -36.33 0.61 -13.23
CA ASP A 61 -36.57 0.40 -11.80
C ASP A 61 -36.67 -1.11 -11.56
N GLY A 62 -35.52 -1.68 -11.21
CA GLY A 62 -35.35 -3.12 -11.11
C GLY A 62 -33.96 -3.53 -10.62
N GLN A 63 -33.79 -4.85 -10.51
CA GLN A 63 -32.52 -5.47 -10.19
C GLN A 63 -31.95 -6.14 -11.45
N ALA A 64 -30.73 -5.77 -11.82
CA ALA A 64 -29.96 -6.46 -12.84
C ALA A 64 -28.83 -7.24 -12.15
N GLN A 65 -28.70 -8.52 -12.50
CA GLN A 65 -27.64 -9.38 -11.95
C GLN A 65 -26.96 -10.16 -13.07
N VAL A 66 -25.65 -10.33 -12.91
CA VAL A 66 -24.80 -11.06 -13.85
C VAL A 66 -23.98 -12.11 -13.11
N ARG A 67 -23.54 -13.12 -13.85
CA ARG A 67 -22.42 -13.97 -13.47
C ARG A 67 -21.59 -14.28 -14.69
N VAL A 68 -20.31 -14.50 -14.50
CA VAL A 68 -19.33 -14.70 -15.58
C VAL A 68 -18.63 -16.04 -15.44
N ARG A 69 -18.02 -16.50 -16.53
CA ARG A 69 -17.09 -17.63 -16.50
C ARG A 69 -15.67 -17.09 -16.59
N ASP A 70 -14.88 -17.38 -15.57
CA ASP A 70 -13.46 -17.07 -15.54
C ASP A 70 -12.75 -17.77 -16.71
N ALA A 71 -11.94 -17.01 -17.45
CA ALA A 71 -11.35 -17.47 -18.70
C ALA A 71 -10.21 -18.48 -18.50
N VAL A 72 -9.62 -18.52 -17.30
CA VAL A 72 -8.46 -19.36 -16.97
C VAL A 72 -8.90 -20.68 -16.36
N THR A 73 -9.72 -20.62 -15.32
CA THR A 73 -10.22 -21.77 -14.54
C THR A 73 -11.46 -22.42 -15.16
N GLY A 74 -12.22 -21.67 -15.97
CA GLY A 74 -13.50 -22.12 -16.51
C GLY A 74 -14.63 -22.17 -15.48
N ALA A 75 -14.41 -21.69 -14.25
CA ALA A 75 -15.40 -21.66 -13.19
C ALA A 75 -16.40 -20.51 -13.39
N TRP A 76 -17.66 -20.74 -13.01
CA TRP A 76 -18.68 -19.67 -12.99
C TRP A 76 -18.65 -18.95 -11.64
N SER A 77 -18.71 -17.62 -11.68
CA SER A 77 -18.88 -16.80 -10.49
C SER A 77 -20.25 -17.00 -9.82
N GLY A 78 -20.38 -16.50 -8.59
CA GLY A 78 -21.67 -16.17 -8.00
C GLY A 78 -22.41 -15.08 -8.79
N TRP A 79 -23.66 -14.80 -8.41
CA TRP A 79 -24.43 -13.71 -8.99
C TRP A 79 -24.06 -12.38 -8.35
N SER A 80 -23.69 -11.40 -9.16
CA SER A 80 -23.37 -10.02 -8.75
C SER A 80 -24.43 -9.04 -9.22
N ASN A 81 -24.72 -8.03 -8.41
CA ASN A 81 -25.65 -6.95 -8.78
C ASN A 81 -24.96 -5.93 -9.71
N LEU A 82 -25.73 -5.31 -10.60
CA LEU A 82 -25.33 -4.12 -11.33
C LEU A 82 -26.18 -2.94 -10.84
N HIS A 83 -25.53 -1.92 -10.28
CA HIS A 83 -26.19 -0.76 -9.68
C HIS A 83 -26.56 0.27 -10.74
N ALA A 84 -27.85 0.54 -10.96
CA ALA A 84 -28.30 1.55 -11.92
C ALA A 84 -27.80 2.94 -11.52
N ASN A 85 -27.16 3.71 -12.41
CA ASN A 85 -26.75 5.08 -12.08
C ASN A 85 -27.98 5.98 -11.89
N ALA A 86 -27.85 7.02 -11.05
CA ALA A 86 -28.85 8.08 -10.98
C ALA A 86 -29.06 8.72 -12.37
N GLN A 87 -30.28 9.19 -12.67
CA GLN A 87 -30.56 9.80 -13.97
C GLN A 87 -29.70 11.05 -14.20
N GLN A 88 -28.91 11.06 -15.28
CA GLN A 88 -27.99 12.16 -15.60
C GLN A 88 -28.43 12.91 -16.88
N GLY A 89 -28.06 14.20 -16.99
CA GLY A 89 -28.36 15.05 -18.15
C GLY A 89 -27.40 14.83 -19.34
N HIS A 90 -27.30 15.79 -20.26
CA HIS A 90 -26.31 15.79 -21.35
C HIS A 90 -25.11 16.70 -21.04
N GLU A 91 -23.90 16.34 -21.48
CA GLU A 91 -22.75 17.26 -21.52
C GLU A 91 -23.07 18.46 -22.43
N GLY A 92 -23.05 19.69 -21.88
CA GLY A 92 -23.18 20.95 -22.65
C GLY A 92 -24.55 21.65 -22.67
N GLY A 93 -25.56 21.21 -21.91
CA GLY A 93 -26.79 21.97 -21.74
C GLY A 93 -27.99 21.19 -21.15
N GLU A 94 -28.72 21.86 -20.27
CA GLU A 94 -29.89 21.35 -19.53
C GLU A 94 -31.17 21.44 -20.39
N SER A 95 -31.78 20.30 -20.74
CA SER A 95 -33.26 20.21 -20.96
C SER A 95 -33.81 18.84 -21.41
N ARG A 96 -33.02 17.76 -21.45
CA ARG A 96 -33.62 16.42 -21.57
C ARG A 96 -32.98 15.50 -20.55
N VAL A 97 -33.82 15.00 -19.64
CA VAL A 97 -33.54 13.76 -18.91
C VAL A 97 -33.69 12.64 -19.94
N PRO A 98 -32.60 11.99 -20.37
CA PRO A 98 -32.72 10.78 -21.17
C PRO A 98 -33.39 9.73 -20.29
N ILE A 99 -34.37 9.02 -20.86
CA ILE A 99 -35.03 7.91 -20.16
C ILE A 99 -34.18 6.62 -20.26
N SER A 100 -33.23 6.64 -21.20
CA SER A 100 -32.05 5.79 -21.26
C SER A 100 -31.14 5.99 -20.06
N GLY A 101 -30.31 4.99 -19.79
CA GLY A 101 -29.33 5.04 -18.72
C GLY A 101 -28.48 3.79 -18.71
N GLN A 102 -27.54 3.76 -17.78
CA GLN A 102 -26.62 2.64 -17.60
C GLN A 102 -26.36 2.38 -16.12
N THR A 103 -25.90 1.18 -15.80
CA THR A 103 -25.41 0.85 -14.47
C THR A 103 -23.99 1.38 -14.27
N ALA A 104 -23.51 1.44 -13.04
CA ALA A 104 -22.09 1.43 -12.77
C ALA A 104 -21.45 0.17 -13.40
N PRO A 105 -20.23 0.27 -13.94
CA PRO A 105 -19.53 -0.89 -14.45
C PRO A 105 -19.02 -1.78 -13.31
N LEU A 106 -19.05 -3.09 -13.53
CA LEU A 106 -18.51 -4.10 -12.63
C LEU A 106 -17.25 -4.72 -13.24
N TRP A 107 -16.15 -4.69 -12.50
CA TRP A 107 -14.95 -5.47 -12.82
C TRP A 107 -15.20 -6.96 -12.54
N VAL A 108 -14.83 -7.83 -13.47
CA VAL A 108 -15.09 -9.28 -13.40
C VAL A 108 -13.85 -10.12 -13.65
N GLY A 109 -12.67 -9.49 -13.77
CA GLY A 109 -11.44 -10.17 -14.17
C GLY A 109 -11.55 -10.81 -15.55
N SER A 110 -10.54 -11.58 -15.95
CA SER A 110 -10.53 -12.21 -17.28
C SER A 110 -11.68 -13.20 -17.45
N SER A 111 -12.67 -12.84 -18.28
CA SER A 111 -13.92 -13.59 -18.45
C SER A 111 -14.20 -13.90 -19.92
N ASN A 112 -14.79 -15.06 -20.22
CA ASN A 112 -15.10 -15.48 -21.61
C ASN A 112 -16.54 -16.02 -21.81
N ALA A 113 -17.40 -15.88 -20.81
CA ALA A 113 -18.84 -16.13 -20.95
C ALA A 113 -19.62 -15.33 -19.90
N VAL A 114 -20.88 -15.08 -20.20
CA VAL A 114 -21.78 -14.32 -19.32
C VAL A 114 -23.17 -14.95 -19.26
N GLN A 115 -23.81 -14.78 -18.11
CA GLN A 115 -25.23 -15.01 -17.91
C GLN A 115 -25.83 -13.81 -17.17
N ALA A 116 -27.06 -13.41 -17.52
CA ALA A 116 -27.74 -12.30 -16.86
C ALA A 116 -29.20 -12.62 -16.53
N ARG A 117 -29.70 -12.02 -15.45
CA ARG A 117 -31.11 -11.99 -15.09
C ARG A 117 -31.48 -10.58 -14.65
N ILE A 118 -32.62 -10.11 -15.13
CA ILE A 118 -33.16 -8.78 -14.84
C ILE A 118 -34.60 -8.92 -14.42
N ALA A 119 -34.97 -8.27 -13.33
CA ALA A 119 -36.35 -8.23 -12.84
C ALA A 119 -36.74 -6.82 -12.42
N SER A 120 -37.95 -6.38 -12.79
CA SER A 120 -38.49 -5.12 -12.29
C SER A 120 -38.96 -5.23 -10.84
N THR A 121 -38.68 -4.20 -10.05
CA THR A 121 -39.14 -4.02 -8.66
C THR A 121 -40.45 -3.23 -8.57
N GLY A 122 -40.93 -2.68 -9.68
CA GLY A 122 -42.13 -1.85 -9.74
C GLY A 122 -43.44 -2.61 -9.50
N THR A 123 -44.48 -1.88 -9.08
CA THR A 123 -45.85 -2.41 -8.92
C THR A 123 -46.81 -1.84 -9.97
N GLY A 124 -47.79 -2.63 -10.41
CA GLY A 124 -48.78 -2.18 -11.40
C GLY A 124 -48.18 -1.86 -12.78
N ALA A 125 -48.55 -0.71 -13.37
CA ALA A 125 -48.07 -0.27 -14.69
C ALA A 125 -46.57 0.15 -14.72
N GLY A 126 -45.93 0.25 -13.55
CA GLY A 126 -44.49 0.49 -13.38
C GLY A 126 -43.64 -0.78 -13.36
N ARG A 127 -44.23 -1.97 -13.55
CA ARG A 127 -43.54 -3.27 -13.52
C ARG A 127 -42.85 -3.65 -14.83
N ASP A 128 -43.08 -2.91 -15.91
CA ASP A 128 -42.50 -3.27 -17.21
C ASP A 128 -41.05 -2.80 -17.30
N LEU A 129 -40.19 -3.68 -17.82
CA LEU A 129 -38.82 -3.33 -18.16
C LEU A 129 -38.75 -2.35 -19.34
N PRO A 130 -37.66 -1.56 -19.46
CA PRO A 130 -37.35 -0.80 -20.66
C PRO A 130 -37.43 -1.61 -21.95
N GLU A 131 -37.74 -0.92 -23.05
CA GLU A 131 -37.96 -1.52 -24.38
C GLU A 131 -36.73 -2.26 -24.92
N LYS A 132 -35.53 -1.77 -24.55
CA LYS A 132 -34.26 -2.43 -24.81
C LYS A 132 -33.37 -2.36 -23.58
N ILE A 133 -32.84 -3.50 -23.17
CA ILE A 133 -31.78 -3.61 -22.17
C ILE A 133 -30.70 -4.51 -22.76
N SER A 134 -29.46 -4.06 -22.66
CA SER A 134 -28.30 -4.76 -23.16
C SER A 134 -27.19 -4.80 -22.12
N LEU A 135 -26.30 -5.78 -22.24
CA LEU A 135 -25.04 -5.82 -21.51
C LEU A 135 -23.96 -5.20 -22.38
N THR A 136 -23.18 -4.29 -21.82
CA THR A 136 -21.96 -3.78 -22.41
C THR A 136 -20.79 -4.52 -21.79
N LEU A 137 -20.06 -5.27 -22.61
CA LEU A 137 -18.84 -5.99 -22.25
C LEU A 137 -17.64 -5.19 -22.74
N VAL A 138 -16.67 -4.98 -21.86
CA VAL A 138 -15.46 -4.20 -22.14
C VAL A 138 -14.24 -5.08 -21.91
N ASP A 139 -13.45 -5.23 -22.96
CA ASP A 139 -12.05 -5.59 -22.87
C ASP A 139 -11.26 -4.27 -22.77
N PRO A 140 -10.63 -3.97 -21.61
CA PRO A 140 -9.90 -2.73 -21.43
C PRO A 140 -8.63 -2.63 -22.29
N GLY A 141 -8.22 -3.73 -22.95
CA GLY A 141 -7.00 -3.78 -23.74
C GLY A 141 -5.72 -3.50 -22.94
N GLY A 142 -4.66 -3.19 -23.67
CA GLY A 142 -3.33 -2.89 -23.13
C GLY A 142 -2.24 -3.91 -23.46
N GLY A 143 -1.01 -3.51 -23.17
CA GLY A 143 0.21 -4.31 -23.14
C GLY A 143 1.07 -3.88 -21.94
N VAL A 144 2.17 -4.59 -21.69
CA VAL A 144 3.13 -4.26 -20.61
C VAL A 144 3.48 -2.76 -20.67
N PRO A 145 3.45 -2.01 -19.57
CA PRO A 145 3.99 -0.65 -19.55
C PRO A 145 5.41 -0.66 -20.14
N PRO A 146 5.81 0.30 -20.98
CA PRO A 146 7.18 0.35 -21.45
C PRO A 146 8.12 0.46 -20.24
N GLU A 147 9.05 -0.49 -20.13
CA GLU A 147 10.22 -0.40 -19.25
C GLU A 147 10.88 0.97 -19.52
N HIS A 148 10.95 1.81 -18.50
CA HIS A 148 11.37 3.20 -18.67
C HIS A 148 12.83 3.23 -19.14
N ILE A 149 13.08 3.70 -20.36
CA ILE A 149 14.44 4.00 -20.82
C ILE A 149 14.91 5.24 -20.05
N PRO A 150 16.02 5.19 -19.29
CA PRO A 150 16.48 6.34 -18.52
C PRO A 150 16.84 7.49 -19.46
N THR A 151 16.04 8.57 -19.45
CA THR A 151 16.43 9.82 -20.10
C THR A 151 17.53 10.49 -19.29
N ARG A 152 18.75 10.41 -19.80
CA ARG A 152 19.93 11.13 -19.30
C ARG A 152 19.68 12.65 -19.40
N VAL A 153 19.29 13.29 -18.30
CA VAL A 153 19.17 14.75 -18.24
C VAL A 153 20.56 15.36 -18.15
N HIS A 154 20.94 16.15 -19.16
CA HIS A 154 22.09 17.03 -19.10
C HIS A 154 21.73 18.29 -18.29
N PRO A 155 22.51 18.68 -17.26
CA PRO A 155 22.21 19.87 -16.48
C PRO A 155 22.54 21.13 -17.29
N SER A 156 21.54 21.99 -17.53
CA SER A 156 21.81 23.37 -17.93
C SER A 156 21.54 24.30 -16.76
N ALA A 157 22.60 24.90 -16.24
CA ALA A 157 22.58 25.87 -15.16
C ALA A 157 21.73 27.11 -15.51
N GLY A 158 20.85 27.51 -14.59
CA GLY A 158 20.12 28.78 -14.72
C GLY A 158 18.98 29.01 -13.74
N ASP A 159 19.00 28.50 -12.51
CA ASP A 159 17.97 28.83 -11.52
C ASP A 159 18.13 30.27 -11.02
N ARG A 160 17.08 31.07 -11.27
CA ARG A 160 16.90 32.35 -10.60
C ARG A 160 16.18 32.10 -9.28
N GLN A 161 16.86 32.46 -8.21
CA GLN A 161 16.38 32.61 -6.86
C GLN A 161 15.12 33.50 -6.83
N GLU A 162 13.95 32.90 -6.61
CA GLU A 162 12.72 33.62 -6.28
C GLU A 162 12.69 33.93 -4.79
N THR A 163 12.47 35.21 -4.47
CA THR A 163 12.42 35.74 -3.11
C THR A 163 11.03 35.58 -2.51
N ASN A 164 10.97 35.02 -1.30
CA ASN A 164 9.82 34.84 -0.42
C ASN A 164 8.80 36.01 -0.39
N PRO A 165 7.51 35.68 -0.51
CA PRO A 165 6.45 36.22 0.33
C PRO A 165 5.95 35.17 1.33
N SER A 166 5.62 35.62 2.55
CA SER A 166 4.99 34.85 3.64
C SER A 166 3.94 33.83 3.14
N ALA A 167 4.28 32.54 3.17
CA ALA A 167 3.46 31.46 2.61
C ALA A 167 2.56 30.84 3.69
N ALA A 168 1.24 30.83 3.45
CA ALA A 168 0.46 29.68 3.84
C ALA A 168 1.05 28.47 3.08
N ALA A 169 1.33 27.36 3.76
CA ALA A 169 1.96 26.20 3.12
C ALA A 169 1.11 25.77 1.91
N VAL A 170 1.72 25.77 0.72
CA VAL A 170 1.11 25.16 -0.46
C VAL A 170 1.10 23.67 -0.20
N VAL A 171 -0.08 23.04 -0.14
CA VAL A 171 -0.19 21.60 0.06
C VAL A 171 0.49 20.88 -1.12
N ALA A 172 1.36 19.93 -0.82
CA ALA A 172 2.10 19.17 -1.81
C ALA A 172 1.14 18.38 -2.70
N LYS A 173 1.42 18.31 -4.00
CA LYS A 173 0.67 17.46 -4.90
C LYS A 173 0.99 16.00 -4.54
N PRO A 174 0.01 15.17 -4.17
CA PRO A 174 0.28 13.75 -3.92
C PRO A 174 0.71 13.06 -5.22
N PRO A 175 1.36 11.89 -5.14
CA PRO A 175 1.65 11.11 -6.32
C PRO A 175 0.35 10.69 -7.03
N ILE A 176 0.31 10.89 -8.36
CA ILE A 176 -0.87 10.61 -9.19
C ILE A 176 -0.41 9.88 -10.45
N THR A 177 -0.98 8.70 -10.70
CA THR A 177 -0.87 7.97 -11.95
C THR A 177 -1.57 8.76 -13.05
N SER A 178 -0.79 9.36 -13.94
CA SER A 178 -1.26 10.18 -15.05
C SER A 178 -2.00 9.37 -16.12
N ARG A 179 -2.78 10.08 -16.94
CA ARG A 179 -3.45 9.51 -18.12
C ARG A 179 -2.53 8.72 -19.05
N ALA A 180 -1.29 9.19 -19.22
CA ALA A 180 -0.30 8.48 -20.01
C ALA A 180 0.14 7.15 -19.36
N GLN A 181 0.33 7.13 -18.05
CA GLN A 181 0.77 5.93 -17.31
C GLN A 181 -0.29 4.83 -17.33
N TRP A 182 -1.57 5.18 -17.15
CA TRP A 182 -2.66 4.19 -17.24
C TRP A 182 -3.16 3.94 -18.68
N GLN A 183 -2.57 4.61 -19.68
CA GLN A 183 -2.86 4.47 -21.12
C GLN A 183 -4.30 4.88 -21.50
N ALA A 184 -4.68 6.11 -21.14
CA ALA A 184 -5.98 6.68 -21.49
C ALA A 184 -6.25 6.72 -22.99
N ASP A 185 -7.52 6.46 -23.37
CA ASP A 185 -7.99 6.83 -24.70
C ASP A 185 -8.18 8.34 -24.76
N GLU A 186 -7.32 9.01 -25.51
CA GLU A 186 -7.36 10.46 -25.69
C GLU A 186 -8.27 10.89 -26.87
N ASN A 187 -9.00 9.95 -27.50
CA ASN A 187 -9.97 10.26 -28.56
C ASN A 187 -11.32 10.74 -27.99
N THR A 188 -11.30 11.85 -27.24
CA THR A 188 -12.52 12.43 -26.67
C THR A 188 -13.36 13.14 -27.73
N THR A 189 -14.69 13.09 -27.58
CA THR A 189 -15.63 13.73 -28.52
C THR A 189 -15.91 15.20 -28.21
N GLN A 190 -15.53 15.67 -27.02
CA GLN A 190 -15.69 17.05 -26.56
C GLN A 190 -14.40 17.56 -25.89
N PRO A 191 -14.07 18.85 -26.04
CA PRO A 191 -12.97 19.44 -25.30
C PRO A 191 -13.32 19.57 -23.80
N PRO A 192 -12.32 19.55 -22.89
CA PRO A 192 -12.56 19.76 -21.47
C PRO A 192 -13.24 21.09 -21.17
N ALA A 193 -14.20 21.05 -20.24
CA ALA A 193 -14.83 22.23 -19.67
C ALA A 193 -14.19 22.57 -18.31
N PHE A 194 -14.28 23.83 -17.91
CA PHE A 194 -13.66 24.34 -16.69
C PHE A 194 -14.62 25.20 -15.88
N GLY A 195 -14.60 25.01 -14.56
CA GLY A 195 -15.16 25.94 -13.58
C GLY A 195 -14.26 27.15 -13.36
N ILE A 196 -14.59 27.93 -12.34
CA ILE A 196 -13.79 29.08 -11.90
C ILE A 196 -12.72 28.62 -10.91
N GLU A 197 -13.10 27.79 -9.94
CA GLU A 197 -12.22 27.30 -8.87
C GLU A 197 -12.75 25.96 -8.32
N THR A 198 -11.97 25.24 -7.52
CA THR A 198 -12.47 24.04 -6.80
C THR A 198 -12.96 24.44 -5.41
N LYS A 199 -14.26 24.36 -5.16
CA LYS A 199 -14.88 24.73 -3.87
C LYS A 199 -15.15 23.53 -2.96
N ALA A 200 -15.34 22.36 -3.54
CA ALA A 200 -15.55 21.12 -2.82
C ALA A 200 -15.01 19.90 -3.56
N VAL A 201 -14.72 18.84 -2.81
CA VAL A 201 -14.47 17.49 -3.28
C VAL A 201 -15.68 16.63 -2.94
N LEU A 202 -16.21 15.94 -3.94
CA LEU A 202 -17.32 15.01 -3.80
C LEU A 202 -16.80 13.59 -4.03
N ALA A 203 -16.72 12.80 -2.97
CA ALA A 203 -16.28 11.41 -3.00
C ALA A 203 -17.44 10.48 -3.40
N HIS A 204 -17.20 9.57 -4.33
CA HIS A 204 -18.18 8.60 -4.84
C HIS A 204 -17.69 7.19 -4.57
N ALA A 205 -18.58 6.29 -4.18
CA ALA A 205 -18.36 4.87 -4.37
C ALA A 205 -18.68 4.48 -5.82
N THR A 206 -17.92 3.54 -6.39
CA THR A 206 -18.22 3.02 -7.74
C THR A 206 -19.24 1.87 -7.71
N GLY A 207 -19.48 1.24 -6.55
CA GLY A 207 -20.38 0.09 -6.42
C GLY A 207 -19.87 -1.17 -7.13
N GLY A 208 -18.55 -1.25 -7.35
CA GLY A 208 -17.87 -2.31 -8.07
C GLY A 208 -17.61 -3.56 -7.22
N THR A 209 -16.50 -4.24 -7.45
CA THR A 209 -16.01 -5.32 -6.56
C THR A 209 -14.70 -4.89 -5.91
N ASN A 210 -14.40 -5.44 -4.73
CA ASN A 210 -13.09 -5.33 -4.09
C ASN A 210 -12.17 -6.51 -4.42
N ASP A 211 -12.61 -7.47 -5.25
CA ASP A 211 -11.88 -8.72 -5.57
C ASP A 211 -10.83 -8.57 -6.69
N TYR A 212 -10.42 -7.35 -7.02
CA TYR A 212 -9.35 -7.09 -7.98
C TYR A 212 -7.99 -6.98 -7.28
N SER A 213 -6.90 -7.27 -8.00
CA SER A 213 -5.55 -6.86 -7.58
C SER A 213 -5.31 -5.41 -8.01
N CYS A 214 -4.63 -4.61 -7.20
CA CYS A 214 -4.30 -3.23 -7.54
C CYS A 214 -3.40 -3.11 -8.78
N ALA A 215 -2.70 -4.19 -9.17
CA ALA A 215 -2.07 -4.31 -10.48
C ALA A 215 -3.06 -4.31 -11.66
N ASP A 216 -4.35 -4.59 -11.42
CA ASP A 216 -5.42 -4.43 -12.41
C ASP A 216 -5.95 -2.99 -12.48
N SER A 217 -5.67 -2.12 -11.50
CA SER A 217 -6.26 -0.78 -11.41
C SER A 217 -6.10 0.05 -12.69
N PRO A 218 -4.95 0.09 -13.39
CA PRO A 218 -4.85 0.78 -14.68
C PRO A 218 -5.81 0.24 -15.74
N ALA A 219 -5.97 -1.09 -15.82
CA ALA A 219 -6.90 -1.73 -16.75
C ALA A 219 -8.36 -1.50 -16.34
N LEU A 220 -8.65 -1.48 -15.04
CA LEU A 220 -9.95 -1.15 -14.49
C LEU A 220 -10.32 0.29 -14.87
N VAL A 221 -9.43 1.26 -14.68
CA VAL A 221 -9.66 2.67 -15.05
C VAL A 221 -9.88 2.83 -16.56
N ARG A 222 -9.08 2.17 -17.41
CA ARG A 222 -9.34 2.13 -18.87
C ARG A 222 -10.70 1.53 -19.20
N GLY A 223 -11.09 0.47 -18.51
CA GLY A 223 -12.39 -0.16 -18.65
C GLY A 223 -13.52 0.82 -18.32
N ILE A 224 -13.41 1.54 -17.19
CA ILE A 224 -14.41 2.55 -16.78
C ILE A 224 -14.50 3.65 -17.85
N GLN A 225 -13.37 4.12 -18.37
CA GLN A 225 -13.36 5.13 -19.43
C GLN A 225 -14.10 4.63 -20.68
N ALA A 226 -13.74 3.44 -21.17
CA ALA A 226 -14.35 2.84 -22.35
C ALA A 226 -15.86 2.57 -22.15
N TYR A 227 -16.26 2.13 -20.95
CA TYR A 227 -17.65 1.91 -20.59
C TYR A 227 -18.43 3.23 -20.57
N HIS A 228 -17.90 4.29 -19.96
CA HIS A 228 -18.54 5.60 -19.97
C HIS A 228 -18.68 6.16 -21.39
N MET A 229 -17.64 6.09 -22.22
CA MET A 229 -17.68 6.57 -23.61
C MET A 229 -18.59 5.74 -24.52
N ALA A 230 -18.89 4.51 -24.13
CA ALA A 230 -19.84 3.63 -24.82
C ALA A 230 -21.30 3.88 -24.47
N ASP A 231 -21.59 4.87 -23.62
CA ASP A 231 -22.94 5.26 -23.24
C ASP A 231 -23.85 5.41 -24.49
N PRO A 232 -25.08 4.84 -24.50
CA PRO A 232 -25.93 4.80 -25.69
C PRO A 232 -26.35 6.17 -26.22
N ASP A 233 -26.36 7.19 -25.36
CA ASP A 233 -26.70 8.57 -25.72
C ASP A 233 -25.45 9.42 -25.96
N HIS A 234 -24.25 8.81 -25.86
CA HIS A 234 -22.95 9.45 -25.92
C HIS A 234 -22.85 10.66 -24.97
N LEU A 235 -23.43 10.53 -23.76
CA LEU A 235 -23.43 11.62 -22.78
C LEU A 235 -22.02 11.92 -22.27
N TRP A 236 -21.12 10.93 -22.29
CA TRP A 236 -19.79 11.02 -21.72
C TRP A 236 -18.75 11.04 -22.84
N SER A 237 -18.01 12.14 -22.93
CA SER A 237 -16.88 12.26 -23.86
C SER A 237 -15.58 11.65 -23.31
N ASP A 238 -15.55 11.38 -22.01
CA ASP A 238 -14.44 10.83 -21.23
C ASP A 238 -15.00 10.26 -19.91
N ILE A 239 -14.14 9.78 -19.01
CA ILE A 239 -14.53 9.43 -17.64
C ILE A 239 -15.14 10.65 -16.92
N GLY A 240 -16.22 10.46 -16.16
CA GLY A 240 -16.93 11.57 -15.50
C GLY A 240 -16.33 12.01 -14.18
N PHE A 241 -15.42 11.23 -13.60
CA PHE A 241 -14.72 11.59 -12.37
C PHE A 241 -13.40 12.29 -12.70
N ASN A 242 -13.04 13.30 -11.93
CA ASN A 242 -11.76 13.99 -12.07
C ASN A 242 -10.60 13.10 -11.64
N PHE A 243 -10.80 12.30 -10.60
CA PHE A 243 -9.81 11.36 -10.08
C PHE A 243 -10.48 10.06 -9.64
N LEU A 244 -9.69 9.00 -9.58
CA LEU A 244 -10.08 7.70 -9.02
C LEU A 244 -9.04 7.25 -8.00
N VAL A 245 -9.47 6.57 -6.95
CA VAL A 245 -8.59 6.02 -5.91
C VAL A 245 -8.89 4.54 -5.74
N ASP A 246 -7.88 3.68 -5.90
CA ASP A 246 -8.04 2.25 -5.64
C ASP A 246 -7.89 1.89 -4.15
N LYS A 247 -8.18 0.64 -3.80
CA LYS A 247 -8.09 0.16 -2.41
C LYS A 247 -6.67 0.11 -1.86
N CYS A 248 -5.64 0.19 -2.70
CA CYS A 248 -4.24 0.28 -2.27
C CYS A 248 -3.77 1.74 -2.14
N GLY A 249 -4.65 2.71 -2.40
CA GLY A 249 -4.35 4.14 -2.28
C GLY A 249 -3.76 4.78 -3.53
N THR A 250 -3.69 4.07 -4.67
CA THR A 250 -3.21 4.66 -5.92
C THR A 250 -4.22 5.68 -6.43
N ILE A 251 -3.77 6.92 -6.66
CA ILE A 251 -4.60 7.99 -7.24
C ILE A 251 -4.38 8.01 -8.76
N PHE A 252 -5.46 7.95 -9.53
CA PHE A 252 -5.46 8.07 -10.99
C PHE A 252 -6.02 9.42 -11.42
N GLU A 253 -5.35 10.09 -12.36
CA GLU A 253 -5.97 11.20 -13.10
C GLU A 253 -7.07 10.64 -13.98
N GLY A 254 -8.32 10.99 -13.68
CA GLY A 254 -9.49 10.64 -14.46
C GLY A 254 -9.63 11.58 -15.64
N ARG A 255 -10.66 12.44 -15.59
CA ARG A 255 -11.09 13.29 -16.70
C ARG A 255 -9.99 14.25 -17.17
N GLY A 256 -9.74 14.27 -18.48
CA GLY A 256 -8.71 15.10 -19.10
C GLY A 256 -8.97 16.61 -18.99
N GLY A 257 -7.89 17.41 -19.02
CA GLY A 257 -7.94 18.88 -18.97
C GLY A 257 -6.83 19.53 -18.13
N GLY A 258 -6.18 18.74 -17.27
CA GLY A 258 -5.06 19.12 -16.41
C GLY A 258 -5.42 19.01 -14.93
N MET A 259 -4.64 18.25 -14.17
CA MET A 259 -4.92 17.91 -12.77
C MET A 259 -5.00 19.13 -11.83
N ASP A 260 -4.28 20.21 -12.11
CA ASP A 260 -4.23 21.44 -11.32
C ASP A 260 -5.41 22.40 -11.61
N LYS A 261 -6.14 22.18 -12.71
CA LYS A 261 -7.25 23.05 -13.12
C LYS A 261 -8.59 22.62 -12.51
N PRO A 262 -9.58 23.53 -12.44
CA PRO A 262 -10.96 23.20 -12.04
C PRO A 262 -11.71 22.54 -13.22
N VAL A 263 -11.27 21.35 -13.65
CA VAL A 263 -11.93 20.59 -14.73
C VAL A 263 -13.34 20.23 -14.29
N THR A 264 -14.34 20.60 -15.10
CA THR A 264 -15.74 20.23 -14.84
C THR A 264 -15.93 18.74 -15.11
N GLY A 265 -16.37 18.02 -14.08
CA GLY A 265 -16.66 16.60 -14.16
C GLY A 265 -18.07 16.30 -14.69
N PHE A 266 -18.44 15.02 -14.57
CA PHE A 266 -19.76 14.48 -14.86
C PHE A 266 -20.14 13.41 -13.83
N HIS A 267 -19.96 13.74 -12.55
CA HIS A 267 -20.07 12.83 -11.41
C HIS A 267 -21.28 13.13 -10.52
N THR A 268 -21.65 14.40 -10.35
CA THR A 268 -22.72 14.85 -9.47
C THR A 268 -23.59 15.88 -10.20
N PRO A 269 -24.70 15.45 -10.85
CA PRO A 269 -25.64 16.38 -11.48
C PRO A 269 -26.05 17.51 -10.53
N GLY A 270 -26.08 18.74 -11.06
CA GLY A 270 -26.34 19.96 -10.29
C GLY A 270 -25.10 20.57 -9.60
N PHE A 271 -24.03 19.81 -9.40
CA PHE A 271 -22.81 20.26 -8.72
C PHE A 271 -21.51 19.88 -9.44
N ASN A 272 -21.56 19.48 -10.72
CA ASN A 272 -20.38 19.10 -11.53
C ASN A 272 -19.35 20.23 -11.74
N THR A 273 -19.79 21.49 -11.68
CA THR A 273 -18.94 22.67 -11.85
C THR A 273 -18.50 23.18 -10.49
N ASP A 274 -17.27 23.68 -10.42
CA ASP A 274 -16.60 24.15 -9.20
C ASP A 274 -16.44 23.08 -8.10
N THR A 275 -16.58 21.79 -8.44
CA THR A 275 -16.24 20.68 -7.56
C THR A 275 -15.30 19.70 -8.28
N VAL A 276 -14.68 18.83 -7.49
CA VAL A 276 -13.86 17.72 -7.99
C VAL A 276 -14.53 16.41 -7.56
N GLY A 277 -14.88 15.58 -8.53
CA GLY A 277 -15.37 14.22 -8.28
C GLY A 277 -14.24 13.23 -8.12
N VAL A 278 -14.21 12.52 -6.99
CA VAL A 278 -13.24 11.46 -6.72
C VAL A 278 -13.98 10.14 -6.56
N ALA A 279 -13.71 9.17 -7.43
CA ALA A 279 -14.33 7.85 -7.33
C ALA A 279 -13.41 6.87 -6.59
N LEU A 280 -13.87 6.34 -5.45
CA LEU A 280 -13.22 5.22 -4.80
C LEU A 280 -13.66 3.91 -5.49
N LEU A 281 -12.67 3.19 -6.00
CA LEU A 281 -12.87 1.97 -6.77
C LEU A 281 -13.19 0.80 -5.84
N GLY A 282 -14.39 0.22 -5.99
CA GLY A 282 -14.85 -0.87 -5.14
C GLY A 282 -16.28 -0.73 -4.66
N GLU A 283 -16.64 -1.62 -3.74
CA GLU A 283 -17.94 -1.59 -3.04
C GLU A 283 -17.78 -1.06 -1.61
N MET A 284 -18.69 -0.17 -1.20
CA MET A 284 -18.63 0.57 0.07
C MET A 284 -19.87 0.38 0.97
N GLY A 285 -20.88 -0.39 0.55
CA GLY A 285 -22.05 -0.69 1.38
C GLY A 285 -21.78 -1.69 2.50
N THR A 286 -20.98 -2.72 2.21
CA THR A 286 -20.63 -3.78 3.20
C THR A 286 -19.15 -3.80 3.57
N SER A 287 -18.31 -3.09 2.84
CA SER A 287 -16.87 -3.01 3.07
C SER A 287 -16.49 -1.59 3.45
N ARG A 288 -15.50 -1.45 4.34
CA ARG A 288 -14.92 -0.15 4.68
C ARG A 288 -13.89 0.23 3.63
N PRO A 289 -13.78 1.53 3.27
CA PRO A 289 -12.60 2.01 2.58
C PRO A 289 -11.34 1.64 3.38
N THR A 290 -10.29 1.20 2.69
CA THR A 290 -9.00 0.94 3.34
C THR A 290 -8.38 2.24 3.87
N PRO A 291 -7.51 2.18 4.89
CA PRO A 291 -6.75 3.35 5.33
C PRO A 291 -5.99 4.03 4.19
N ALA A 292 -5.36 3.24 3.31
CA ALA A 292 -4.63 3.76 2.14
C ALA A 292 -5.53 4.58 1.20
N ALA A 293 -6.72 4.07 0.87
CA ALA A 293 -7.68 4.79 0.01
C ALA A 293 -8.18 6.09 0.67
N LEU A 294 -8.48 6.06 1.98
CA LEU A 294 -8.95 7.24 2.72
C LEU A 294 -7.89 8.33 2.83
N GLN A 295 -6.65 7.94 3.15
CA GLN A 295 -5.56 8.91 3.24
C GLN A 295 -5.21 9.49 1.86
N SER A 296 -5.29 8.70 0.78
CA SER A 296 -5.12 9.22 -0.58
C SER A 296 -6.24 10.18 -0.99
N LEU A 297 -7.50 9.90 -0.63
CA LEU A 297 -8.61 10.85 -0.78
C LEU A 297 -8.33 12.14 0.01
N ALA A 298 -7.83 12.04 1.24
CA ALA A 298 -7.53 13.18 2.09
C ALA A 298 -6.39 14.04 1.52
N ARG A 299 -5.27 13.44 1.10
CA ARG A 299 -4.15 14.14 0.45
C ARG A 299 -4.58 14.84 -0.84
N LEU A 300 -5.34 14.14 -1.68
CA LEU A 300 -5.91 14.71 -2.91
C LEU A 300 -6.82 15.90 -2.61
N SER A 301 -7.65 15.79 -1.58
CA SER A 301 -8.58 16.85 -1.17
C SER A 301 -7.86 18.06 -0.61
N ALA A 302 -6.85 17.84 0.24
CA ALA A 302 -6.00 18.89 0.78
C ALA A 302 -5.30 19.67 -0.35
N TRP A 303 -4.73 18.95 -1.33
CA TRP A 303 -4.09 19.59 -2.49
C TRP A 303 -5.09 20.37 -3.34
N LYS A 304 -6.21 19.74 -3.77
CA LYS A 304 -7.17 20.37 -4.68
C LYS A 304 -7.89 21.57 -4.07
N LEU A 305 -8.27 21.50 -2.79
CA LEU A 305 -8.89 22.61 -2.08
C LEU A 305 -7.85 23.68 -1.70
N GLY A 306 -6.61 23.29 -1.43
CA GLY A 306 -5.50 24.20 -1.17
C GLY A 306 -5.16 25.11 -2.35
N LEU A 307 -5.30 24.62 -3.60
CA LEU A 307 -5.09 25.44 -4.81
C LEU A 307 -6.03 26.66 -4.90
N SER A 308 -7.19 26.59 -4.26
CA SER A 308 -8.22 27.64 -4.22
C SER A 308 -8.40 28.24 -2.81
N GLY A 309 -7.64 27.78 -1.81
CA GLY A 309 -7.69 28.30 -0.44
C GLY A 309 -8.93 27.88 0.36
N HIS A 310 -9.57 26.76 0.02
CA HIS A 310 -10.68 26.19 0.79
C HIS A 310 -10.16 25.23 1.87
N ASP A 311 -10.75 25.30 3.06
CA ASP A 311 -10.46 24.41 4.19
C ASP A 311 -11.14 23.04 3.97
N PRO A 312 -10.42 21.90 3.93
CA PRO A 312 -11.00 20.56 3.83
C PRO A 312 -11.96 20.16 4.95
N ALA A 313 -11.81 20.73 6.15
CA ALA A 313 -12.72 20.50 7.28
C ALA A 313 -13.88 21.51 7.34
N GLY A 314 -13.90 22.48 6.42
CA GLY A 314 -14.91 23.51 6.33
C GLY A 314 -16.24 23.05 5.73
N THR A 315 -17.08 24.03 5.41
CA THR A 315 -18.35 23.82 4.67
C THR A 315 -18.43 24.79 3.50
N VAL A 316 -19.20 24.41 2.49
CA VAL A 316 -19.47 25.24 1.31
C VAL A 316 -20.98 25.35 1.10
N THR A 317 -21.44 26.50 0.59
CA THR A 317 -22.80 26.66 0.07
C THR A 317 -22.73 26.84 -1.44
N MET A 318 -23.43 25.98 -2.17
CA MET A 318 -23.47 25.98 -3.63
C MET A 318 -24.92 26.02 -4.12
N THR A 319 -25.15 26.59 -5.31
CA THR A 319 -26.46 26.58 -5.98
C THR A 319 -26.51 25.43 -6.97
N ALA A 320 -27.50 24.55 -6.85
CA ALA A 320 -27.71 23.46 -7.78
C ALA A 320 -28.01 24.01 -9.18
N THR A 321 -27.18 23.69 -10.17
CA THR A 321 -27.43 24.13 -11.55
C THR A 321 -28.52 23.32 -12.22
N ALA A 322 -28.73 22.07 -11.78
CA ALA A 322 -29.73 21.15 -12.30
C ALA A 322 -30.38 20.36 -11.16
N SER A 323 -31.61 19.91 -11.36
CA SER A 323 -32.31 19.04 -10.41
C SER A 323 -31.69 17.63 -10.41
N ASN A 324 -31.45 17.05 -9.24
CA ASN A 324 -30.66 15.82 -9.09
C ASN A 324 -31.29 14.77 -8.16
N GLY A 325 -32.60 14.85 -7.94
CA GLY A 325 -33.36 13.97 -7.05
C GLY A 325 -33.31 14.39 -5.58
N LYS A 326 -32.28 15.14 -5.15
CA LYS A 326 -32.15 15.68 -3.79
C LYS A 326 -32.41 17.18 -3.73
N TYR A 327 -31.86 17.93 -4.69
CA TYR A 327 -32.02 19.37 -4.80
C TYR A 327 -32.65 19.75 -6.14
N GLU A 328 -33.43 20.82 -6.15
CA GLU A 328 -34.01 21.39 -7.36
C GLU A 328 -33.11 22.47 -7.97
N THR A 329 -33.23 22.68 -9.27
CA THR A 329 -32.49 23.73 -10.00
C THR A 329 -32.68 25.11 -9.34
N GLY A 330 -31.57 25.78 -9.00
CA GLY A 330 -31.55 27.08 -8.34
C GLY A 330 -31.63 27.03 -6.81
N GLU A 331 -31.83 25.86 -6.20
CA GLU A 331 -31.80 25.66 -4.76
C GLU A 331 -30.37 25.78 -4.22
N GLN A 332 -30.20 26.33 -3.02
CA GLN A 332 -28.91 26.37 -2.33
C GLN A 332 -28.76 25.16 -1.41
N ALA A 333 -27.62 24.48 -1.51
CA ALA A 333 -27.24 23.37 -0.66
C ALA A 333 -25.96 23.73 0.12
N THR A 334 -25.93 23.37 1.40
CA THR A 334 -24.73 23.48 2.24
C THR A 334 -24.29 22.09 2.69
N PHE A 335 -23.03 21.76 2.44
CA PHE A 335 -22.41 20.49 2.82
C PHE A 335 -20.92 20.72 3.13
N PRO A 336 -20.23 19.75 3.78
CA PRO A 336 -18.79 19.82 4.02
C PRO A 336 -17.99 20.02 2.73
N THR A 337 -16.85 20.72 2.78
CA THR A 337 -15.99 20.94 1.60
C THR A 337 -15.40 19.64 1.05
N LEU A 338 -15.09 18.67 1.91
CA LEU A 338 -14.91 17.26 1.51
C LEU A 338 -16.17 16.51 1.91
N ALA A 339 -17.01 16.15 0.95
CA ALA A 339 -18.31 15.53 1.15
C ALA A 339 -18.43 14.25 0.33
N SER A 340 -19.39 13.39 0.66
CA SER A 340 -19.75 12.29 -0.22
C SER A 340 -20.76 12.72 -1.28
N ALA A 341 -20.92 11.89 -2.28
CA ALA A 341 -21.94 12.05 -3.30
C ALA A 341 -23.36 12.06 -2.72
N SER A 342 -23.64 11.21 -1.71
CA SER A 342 -24.95 11.14 -1.04
C SER A 342 -25.34 12.44 -0.33
N GLU A 343 -24.36 13.24 0.10
CA GLU A 343 -24.59 14.57 0.67
C GLU A 343 -25.10 15.56 -0.41
N ALA A 344 -24.67 15.42 -1.67
CA ALA A 344 -24.97 16.35 -2.76
C ALA A 344 -26.07 15.87 -3.74
N MET A 345 -26.34 14.57 -3.84
CA MET A 345 -27.34 14.00 -4.77
C MET A 345 -27.97 12.72 -4.22
N THR A 346 -29.02 12.22 -4.87
CA THR A 346 -29.49 10.84 -4.63
C THR A 346 -28.54 9.85 -5.30
N THR A 347 -27.95 8.95 -4.52
CA THR A 347 -27.07 7.87 -4.99
C THR A 347 -27.82 6.53 -5.00
N SER A 348 -27.37 5.61 -5.85
CA SER A 348 -27.87 4.23 -5.97
C SER A 348 -26.80 3.19 -5.64
N THR A 349 -25.54 3.64 -5.56
CA THR A 349 -24.39 2.91 -5.05
C THR A 349 -24.34 3.10 -3.53
N PRO A 350 -24.39 2.02 -2.73
CA PRO A 350 -24.21 2.09 -1.29
C PRO A 350 -22.86 2.74 -0.90
N ASP A 351 -22.89 3.70 0.02
CA ASP A 351 -21.73 4.48 0.45
C ASP A 351 -21.69 4.72 1.97
N GLU A 352 -22.47 3.97 2.76
CA GLU A 352 -22.62 4.20 4.21
C GLU A 352 -21.30 4.09 4.98
N ASN A 353 -20.41 3.16 4.59
CA ASN A 353 -19.10 3.04 5.23
C ASN A 353 -18.12 4.12 4.77
N LEU A 354 -18.29 4.69 3.57
CA LEU A 354 -17.51 5.86 3.15
C LEU A 354 -17.94 7.10 3.94
N ASP A 355 -19.25 7.34 4.04
CA ASP A 355 -19.81 8.46 4.79
C ASP A 355 -19.33 8.48 6.25
N ALA A 356 -19.30 7.31 6.89
CA ALA A 356 -18.83 7.15 8.26
C ALA A 356 -17.36 7.53 8.46
N GLN A 357 -16.53 7.46 7.42
CA GLN A 357 -15.08 7.68 7.47
C GLN A 357 -14.64 9.06 6.97
N LEU A 358 -15.52 9.85 6.35
CA LEU A 358 -15.17 11.21 5.91
C LEU A 358 -14.72 12.16 7.03
N PRO A 359 -15.20 12.09 8.29
CA PRO A 359 -14.63 12.88 9.38
C PRO A 359 -13.13 12.63 9.60
N TYR A 360 -12.67 11.38 9.47
CA TYR A 360 -11.25 11.04 9.53
C TYR A 360 -10.49 11.68 8.37
N ALA A 361 -10.99 11.50 7.14
CA ALA A 361 -10.34 12.08 5.95
C ALA A 361 -10.23 13.61 6.01
N ARG A 362 -11.23 14.31 6.56
CA ARG A 362 -11.16 15.77 6.78
C ARG A 362 -10.09 16.15 7.78
N THR A 363 -10.00 15.42 8.90
CA THR A 363 -9.00 15.67 9.95
C THR A 363 -7.59 15.46 9.37
N PHE A 364 -7.38 14.35 8.68
CA PHE A 364 -6.13 14.05 7.98
C PHE A 364 -5.78 15.14 6.94
N ALA A 365 -6.74 15.56 6.12
CA ALA A 365 -6.51 16.58 5.08
C ALA A 365 -6.10 17.95 5.65
N THR A 366 -6.37 18.22 6.92
CA THR A 366 -5.94 19.45 7.61
C THR A 366 -4.67 19.29 8.43
N SER A 367 -4.17 18.06 8.60
CA SER A 367 -2.96 17.80 9.38
C SER A 367 -1.70 17.87 8.51
N PRO A 368 -0.51 17.97 9.12
CA PRO A 368 0.77 17.85 8.41
C PRO A 368 0.88 16.57 7.57
N ALA A 369 0.24 15.47 7.96
CA ALA A 369 0.27 14.19 7.24
C ALA A 369 -0.26 14.28 5.81
N ALA A 370 -1.08 15.29 5.49
CA ALA A 370 -1.52 15.55 4.12
C ALA A 370 -0.36 15.88 3.18
N ASN A 371 0.75 16.42 3.70
CA ASN A 371 1.98 16.69 2.96
C ASN A 371 3.03 15.59 3.12
N ALA A 372 2.86 14.66 4.06
CA ALA A 372 3.85 13.63 4.31
C ALA A 372 4.02 12.69 3.10
N ALA A 373 5.25 12.21 2.88
CA ALA A 373 5.53 11.15 1.92
C ALA A 373 4.60 9.95 2.13
N VAL A 374 4.15 9.33 1.04
CA VAL A 374 3.25 8.17 1.11
C VAL A 374 4.05 6.94 1.52
N PRO A 375 3.71 6.25 2.62
CA PRO A 375 4.36 4.99 2.97
C PRO A 375 3.97 3.93 1.92
N THR A 376 4.95 3.41 1.19
CA THR A 376 4.75 2.34 0.21
C THR A 376 6.01 1.48 0.12
N ALA A 377 5.83 0.16 -0.04
CA ALA A 377 6.89 -0.80 -0.33
C ALA A 377 6.90 -1.23 -1.81
N ASP A 378 6.06 -0.63 -2.64
CA ASP A 378 6.01 -0.86 -4.08
C ASP A 378 7.08 0.00 -4.79
N MET A 379 8.24 -0.61 -5.03
CA MET A 379 9.40 0.08 -5.60
C MET A 379 9.19 0.30 -7.10
N ASN A 380 8.53 -0.65 -7.77
CA ASN A 380 8.36 -0.64 -9.21
C ASN A 380 7.09 0.14 -9.68
N ARG A 381 6.18 0.44 -8.76
CA ARG A 381 4.87 1.10 -8.95
C ARG A 381 3.89 0.34 -9.83
N ASP A 382 3.84 -0.98 -9.71
CA ASP A 382 2.83 -1.80 -10.37
C ASP A 382 1.55 -1.99 -9.55
N GLY A 383 1.48 -1.43 -8.35
CA GLY A 383 0.35 -1.52 -7.43
C GLY A 383 0.45 -2.69 -6.45
N VAL A 384 1.60 -3.35 -6.35
CA VAL A 384 1.86 -4.46 -5.42
C VAL A 384 3.16 -4.19 -4.65
N SER A 385 3.18 -4.48 -3.35
CA SER A 385 4.42 -4.33 -2.56
C SER A 385 5.48 -5.35 -2.98
N ASP A 386 6.76 -4.98 -2.85
CA ASP A 386 7.91 -5.78 -3.28
C ASP A 386 8.71 -6.33 -2.09
N LEU A 387 8.77 -7.65 -1.93
CA LEU A 387 9.48 -8.30 -0.82
C LEU A 387 10.99 -8.07 -0.85
N VAL A 388 11.58 -7.68 0.29
CA VAL A 388 13.04 -7.60 0.48
C VAL A 388 13.54 -8.74 1.37
N VAL A 389 14.52 -9.50 0.87
CA VAL A 389 15.22 -10.55 1.62
C VAL A 389 16.68 -10.16 1.83
N GLY A 390 17.03 -9.82 3.08
CA GLY A 390 18.40 -9.57 3.50
C GLY A 390 19.16 -10.88 3.75
N ALA A 391 20.41 -10.93 3.29
CA ALA A 391 21.33 -12.04 3.48
C ALA A 391 22.71 -11.49 3.91
N PRO A 392 22.82 -10.92 5.13
CA PRO A 392 24.05 -10.27 5.59
C PRO A 392 25.26 -11.23 5.64
N GLN A 393 25.02 -12.54 5.72
CA GLN A 393 26.09 -13.55 5.73
C GLN A 393 26.52 -14.00 4.33
N ALA A 394 25.87 -13.51 3.26
CA ALA A 394 26.20 -13.87 1.89
C ALA A 394 27.66 -13.53 1.54
N THR A 395 28.26 -14.40 0.74
CA THR A 395 29.61 -14.21 0.20
C THR A 395 29.54 -13.50 -1.15
N VAL A 396 30.27 -12.39 -1.29
CA VAL A 396 30.40 -11.66 -2.56
C VAL A 396 31.77 -11.95 -3.17
N GLY A 397 31.80 -12.80 -4.20
CA GLY A 397 33.05 -13.29 -4.78
C GLY A 397 33.83 -14.14 -3.79
N THR A 398 34.90 -13.60 -3.21
CA THR A 398 35.71 -14.26 -2.15
C THR A 398 35.54 -13.62 -0.77
N LEU A 399 34.71 -12.59 -0.66
CA LEU A 399 34.51 -11.78 0.54
C LEU A 399 33.38 -12.41 1.36
N LYS A 400 33.73 -13.01 2.49
CA LYS A 400 32.76 -13.68 3.36
C LYS A 400 31.99 -12.65 4.16
N THR A 401 30.69 -12.88 4.39
CA THR A 401 29.86 -11.97 5.20
C THR A 401 29.92 -10.53 4.68
N ALA A 402 30.10 -10.38 3.36
CA ALA A 402 30.00 -9.10 2.69
C ALA A 402 28.53 -8.66 2.63
N GLY A 403 27.61 -9.62 2.53
CA GLY A 403 26.19 -9.38 2.51
C GLY A 403 25.62 -9.16 1.11
N ALA A 404 24.35 -9.47 0.97
CA ALA A 404 23.56 -9.29 -0.23
C ALA A 404 22.10 -9.06 0.13
N VAL A 405 21.35 -8.46 -0.77
CA VAL A 405 19.90 -8.25 -0.66
C VAL A 405 19.24 -8.75 -1.93
N THR A 406 18.12 -9.44 -1.78
CA THR A 406 17.26 -9.82 -2.91
C THR A 406 15.94 -9.08 -2.81
N VAL A 407 15.63 -8.24 -3.80
CA VAL A 407 14.30 -7.65 -3.96
C VAL A 407 13.50 -8.55 -4.89
N VAL A 408 12.34 -9.00 -4.45
CA VAL A 408 11.45 -9.91 -5.17
C VAL A 408 10.14 -9.18 -5.44
N PRO A 409 9.88 -8.77 -6.69
CA PRO A 409 8.67 -8.05 -7.00
C PRO A 409 7.40 -8.79 -6.60
N GLY A 410 6.41 -8.06 -6.10
CA GLY A 410 5.07 -8.61 -5.89
C GLY A 410 4.38 -8.94 -7.21
N SER A 411 3.33 -9.76 -7.16
CA SER A 411 2.50 -10.03 -8.34
C SER A 411 1.12 -10.49 -7.92
N LYS A 412 0.16 -10.58 -8.84
CA LYS A 412 -1.20 -11.07 -8.56
C LYS A 412 -1.27 -12.46 -7.91
N THR A 413 -0.19 -13.24 -7.98
CA THR A 413 -0.07 -14.59 -7.40
C THR A 413 0.99 -14.69 -6.30
N GLY A 414 1.45 -13.56 -5.76
CA GLY A 414 2.51 -13.50 -4.74
C GLY A 414 3.87 -13.14 -5.33
N PRO A 415 4.96 -13.26 -4.55
CA PRO A 415 6.29 -12.85 -4.97
C PRO A 415 6.79 -13.54 -6.23
N ASP A 416 7.20 -12.77 -7.25
CA ASP A 416 7.75 -13.25 -8.51
C ASP A 416 9.28 -13.31 -8.48
N SER A 417 9.80 -14.44 -8.00
CA SER A 417 11.25 -14.69 -7.96
C SER A 417 11.92 -14.74 -9.35
N ALA A 418 11.17 -14.81 -10.45
CA ALA A 418 11.75 -14.78 -11.79
C ALA A 418 12.23 -13.38 -12.19
N THR A 419 11.62 -12.33 -11.64
CA THR A 419 11.94 -10.91 -11.92
C THR A 419 12.74 -10.24 -10.81
N LYS A 420 13.18 -11.02 -9.81
CA LYS A 420 14.02 -10.55 -8.70
C LYS A 420 15.25 -9.76 -9.13
N ARG A 421 15.74 -8.94 -8.20
CA ARG A 421 17.01 -8.22 -8.28
C ARG A 421 17.89 -8.58 -7.09
N VAL A 422 19.13 -8.99 -7.36
CA VAL A 422 20.14 -9.25 -6.33
C VAL A 422 21.12 -8.09 -6.28
N LEU A 423 21.25 -7.49 -5.10
CA LEU A 423 22.04 -6.30 -4.83
C LEU A 423 23.17 -6.63 -3.86
N THR A 424 24.34 -6.07 -4.12
CA THR A 424 25.51 -6.07 -3.23
C THR A 424 26.16 -4.69 -3.34
N GLN A 425 27.07 -4.32 -2.44
CA GLN A 425 27.83 -3.08 -2.59
C GLN A 425 28.69 -3.01 -3.86
N ASN A 426 28.93 -4.15 -4.53
CA ASN A 426 29.62 -4.20 -5.82
C ASN A 426 28.68 -4.06 -7.03
N ALA A 427 27.36 -4.01 -6.82
CA ALA A 427 26.41 -3.90 -7.91
C ALA A 427 26.48 -2.49 -8.56
N PRO A 428 26.29 -2.37 -9.89
CA PRO A 428 26.29 -1.07 -10.55
C PRO A 428 25.29 -0.11 -9.91
N GLY A 429 25.73 1.10 -9.57
CA GLY A 429 24.87 2.13 -9.01
C GLY A 429 24.67 2.05 -7.49
N VAL A 430 25.10 0.95 -6.85
CA VAL A 430 25.13 0.84 -5.39
C VAL A 430 26.38 1.54 -4.86
N PRO A 431 26.24 2.52 -3.96
CA PRO A 431 27.37 3.19 -3.32
C PRO A 431 28.23 2.26 -2.47
N GLY A 432 29.53 2.53 -2.42
CA GLY A 432 30.49 1.75 -1.62
C GLY A 432 31.18 0.65 -2.42
N SER A 433 31.80 -0.29 -1.71
CA SER A 433 32.41 -1.49 -2.28
C SER A 433 32.36 -2.58 -1.22
N ALA A 434 32.10 -3.82 -1.63
CA ALA A 434 32.02 -4.90 -0.65
C ALA A 434 33.42 -5.26 -0.11
N GLU A 435 33.48 -5.55 1.18
CA GLU A 435 34.60 -6.03 1.95
C GLU A 435 34.18 -7.25 2.80
N THR A 436 35.13 -7.84 3.54
CA THR A 436 34.81 -9.02 4.36
C THR A 436 34.28 -8.56 5.71
N GLY A 437 33.00 -8.83 5.98
CA GLY A 437 32.38 -8.53 7.27
C GLY A 437 31.35 -7.39 7.23
N ASP A 438 31.21 -6.67 6.10
CA ASP A 438 30.31 -5.51 5.97
C ASP A 438 28.87 -5.81 6.38
N ALA A 439 28.43 -7.06 6.14
CA ALA A 439 27.09 -7.53 6.42
C ALA A 439 26.01 -6.66 5.78
N PHE A 440 26.20 -6.27 4.52
CA PHE A 440 25.24 -5.50 3.75
C PHE A 440 23.85 -6.17 3.71
N GLY A 441 22.82 -5.41 4.07
CA GLY A 441 21.46 -5.94 4.23
C GLY A 441 21.22 -6.58 5.59
N THR A 442 21.95 -6.18 6.63
CA THR A 442 21.67 -6.61 8.02
C THR A 442 20.28 -6.20 8.45
N ASP A 443 19.89 -4.98 8.10
CA ASP A 443 18.55 -4.46 8.29
C ASP A 443 18.14 -3.62 7.07
N SER A 444 16.84 -3.47 6.85
CA SER A 444 16.29 -2.76 5.71
C SER A 444 14.98 -2.04 6.03
N ALA A 445 14.82 -0.86 5.45
CA ALA A 445 13.59 -0.08 5.51
C ALA A 445 13.26 0.49 4.12
N TYR A 446 12.08 1.07 3.97
CA TYR A 446 11.64 1.68 2.73
C TYR A 446 10.95 3.03 2.96
N GLY A 447 10.95 3.88 1.93
CA GLY A 447 10.20 5.14 1.91
C GLY A 447 10.47 5.92 0.63
N ASP A 448 9.60 6.87 0.27
CA ASP A 448 9.82 7.76 -0.87
C ASP A 448 10.77 8.91 -0.49
N LEU A 449 12.08 8.64 -0.52
CA LEU A 449 13.13 9.57 -0.10
C LEU A 449 13.30 10.71 -1.10
N ASN A 450 12.94 10.49 -2.36
CA ASN A 450 13.20 11.43 -3.44
C ASN A 450 11.94 12.23 -3.86
N GLY A 451 10.74 11.82 -3.43
CA GLY A 451 9.46 12.49 -3.71
C GLY A 451 8.87 12.19 -5.09
N ASP A 452 9.36 11.17 -5.80
CA ASP A 452 8.79 10.70 -7.07
C ASP A 452 7.65 9.69 -6.85
N GLY A 453 7.53 9.20 -5.61
CA GLY A 453 6.49 8.33 -5.12
C GLY A 453 6.75 6.84 -5.31
N HIS A 454 7.85 6.44 -5.95
CA HIS A 454 8.34 5.07 -5.86
C HIS A 454 8.85 4.82 -4.44
N ALA A 455 8.71 3.59 -3.95
CA ALA A 455 9.44 3.21 -2.74
C ALA A 455 10.95 3.19 -3.05
N ASP A 456 11.74 3.82 -2.19
CA ASP A 456 13.20 3.71 -2.18
C ASP A 456 13.63 2.75 -1.06
N LEU A 457 14.73 2.03 -1.28
CA LEU A 457 15.22 1.00 -0.38
C LEU A 457 16.41 1.51 0.45
N ILE A 458 16.35 1.31 1.77
CA ILE A 458 17.38 1.70 2.74
C ILE A 458 17.99 0.44 3.32
N LEU A 459 19.32 0.33 3.32
CA LEU A 459 20.06 -0.87 3.68
C LEU A 459 21.19 -0.55 4.66
N GLY A 460 21.26 -1.30 5.74
CA GLY A 460 22.34 -1.25 6.72
C GLY A 460 23.54 -2.14 6.33
N ALA A 461 24.75 -1.62 6.53
CA ALA A 461 26.00 -2.37 6.45
C ALA A 461 26.87 -2.06 7.68
N PRO A 462 26.54 -2.63 8.86
CA PRO A 462 27.17 -2.29 10.13
C PRO A 462 28.66 -2.68 10.21
N GLY A 463 29.14 -3.58 9.34
CA GLY A 463 30.55 -3.94 9.29
C GLY A 463 31.41 -3.05 8.39
N GLU A 464 30.83 -2.05 7.70
CA GLU A 464 31.58 -1.21 6.75
C GLU A 464 32.72 -0.43 7.43
N ASP A 465 33.91 -0.49 6.84
CA ASP A 465 35.06 0.33 7.25
C ASP A 465 34.95 1.74 6.66
N ASP A 466 35.29 2.77 7.44
CA ASP A 466 35.33 4.13 6.90
C ASP A 466 36.64 4.46 6.17
N THR A 467 36.61 5.56 5.42
CA THR A 467 37.79 6.07 4.69
C THR A 467 38.86 6.70 5.60
N ASP A 468 38.56 6.89 6.88
CA ASP A 468 39.45 7.49 7.88
C ASP A 468 40.27 6.42 8.66
N GLY A 469 40.04 5.13 8.35
CA GLY A 469 40.77 3.99 8.89
C GLY A 469 40.14 3.40 10.16
N HIS A 470 38.86 3.66 10.42
CA HIS A 470 38.12 2.99 11.47
C HIS A 470 37.41 1.75 10.95
N SER A 471 37.64 0.63 11.63
CA SER A 471 37.00 -0.63 11.26
C SER A 471 35.58 -0.74 11.79
N ASP A 472 34.67 -1.39 11.07
CA ASP A 472 33.28 -1.61 11.48
C ASP A 472 32.58 -0.31 11.95
N SER A 473 32.87 0.80 11.27
CA SER A 473 32.22 2.09 11.54
C SER A 473 30.74 2.06 11.15
N GLY A 474 30.42 1.23 10.15
CA GLY A 474 29.11 0.99 9.59
C GLY A 474 28.66 2.08 8.61
N SER A 475 27.73 1.71 7.74
CA SER A 475 27.11 2.62 6.78
C SER A 475 25.63 2.31 6.56
N VAL A 476 24.92 3.30 6.00
CA VAL A 476 23.56 3.17 5.48
C VAL A 476 23.55 3.52 4.01
N THR A 477 22.91 2.70 3.18
CA THR A 477 22.77 2.94 1.74
C THR A 477 21.30 3.14 1.39
N ALA A 478 20.97 4.21 0.68
CA ALA A 478 19.66 4.42 0.07
C ALA A 478 19.73 4.20 -1.44
N LEU A 479 18.82 3.41 -2.02
CA LEU A 479 18.72 3.11 -3.44
C LEU A 479 17.34 3.51 -3.96
N TYR A 480 17.31 4.25 -5.07
CA TYR A 480 16.08 4.84 -5.58
C TYR A 480 15.28 3.87 -6.48
N GLY A 481 13.98 3.77 -6.23
CA GLY A 481 13.04 3.07 -7.12
C GLY A 481 12.89 3.80 -8.47
N PRO A 482 12.39 3.16 -9.52
CA PRO A 482 12.11 1.73 -9.64
C PRO A 482 13.34 0.89 -10.04
N GLY A 483 14.47 1.53 -10.34
CA GLY A 483 15.65 0.84 -10.89
C GLY A 483 16.51 0.14 -9.85
N LEU A 484 16.62 0.73 -8.65
CA LEU A 484 17.58 0.36 -7.60
C LEU A 484 19.03 0.34 -8.09
N ASP A 485 19.33 1.10 -9.15
CA ASP A 485 20.63 1.24 -9.82
C ASP A 485 21.22 2.66 -9.67
N SER A 486 20.68 3.42 -8.73
CA SER A 486 21.19 4.71 -8.31
C SER A 486 20.84 4.96 -6.85
N GLY A 487 21.64 5.76 -6.15
CA GLY A 487 21.46 5.94 -4.72
C GLY A 487 22.54 6.78 -4.05
N SER A 488 22.53 6.77 -2.73
CA SER A 488 23.47 7.50 -1.87
C SER A 488 23.91 6.64 -0.68
N GLY A 489 25.20 6.67 -0.37
CA GLY A 489 25.76 6.04 0.82
C GLY A 489 25.99 7.09 1.91
N TYR A 490 25.73 6.69 3.16
CA TYR A 490 25.79 7.55 4.33
C TYR A 490 26.63 6.90 5.42
N SER A 491 27.39 7.73 6.12
CA SER A 491 28.23 7.34 7.25
C SER A 491 28.04 8.36 8.38
N LEU A 492 28.54 8.03 9.57
CA LEU A 492 28.61 9.00 10.67
C LEU A 492 29.46 10.22 10.30
N ASP A 493 29.20 11.33 10.98
CA ASP A 493 30.03 12.53 10.90
C ASP A 493 31.47 12.22 11.31
N THR A 494 32.47 12.87 10.72
CA THR A 494 33.90 12.58 10.98
C THR A 494 34.28 12.60 12.47
N GLY A 495 33.60 13.41 13.30
CA GLY A 495 33.84 13.46 14.74
C GLY A 495 33.19 12.34 15.55
N ALA A 496 32.25 11.60 14.97
CA ALA A 496 31.51 10.49 15.58
C ALA A 496 31.99 9.11 15.11
N ARG A 497 32.82 9.05 14.06
CA ARG A 497 33.43 7.82 13.55
C ARG A 497 34.40 7.23 14.56
N VAL A 498 34.20 5.96 14.90
CA VAL A 498 35.02 5.17 15.81
C VAL A 498 35.04 3.72 15.35
N ASN A 499 36.05 2.96 15.77
CA ASN A 499 36.08 1.52 15.55
C ASN A 499 34.86 0.86 16.22
N GLY A 500 34.14 0.02 15.47
CA GLY A 500 32.99 -0.70 15.97
C GLY A 500 31.79 0.19 16.28
N ALA A 501 31.64 1.34 15.62
CA ALA A 501 30.43 2.17 15.73
C ALA A 501 29.19 1.41 15.22
N ARG A 502 29.34 0.68 14.11
CA ARG A 502 28.34 -0.18 13.49
C ARG A 502 27.04 0.53 13.07
N LEU A 503 27.15 1.72 12.49
CA LEU A 503 25.99 2.43 11.92
C LEU A 503 25.24 1.53 10.92
N GLY A 504 23.91 1.55 10.99
CA GLY A 504 23.05 0.75 10.12
C GLY A 504 22.74 -0.63 10.68
N GLU A 505 23.01 -0.88 11.96
CA GLU A 505 22.56 -2.10 12.64
C GLU A 505 21.02 -2.21 12.68
N ALA A 506 20.36 -1.07 12.88
CA ALA A 506 18.92 -0.94 12.79
C ALA A 506 18.58 0.35 12.04
N VAL A 507 17.63 0.29 11.12
CA VAL A 507 17.18 1.40 10.27
C VAL A 507 15.66 1.46 10.22
N THR A 508 15.11 2.67 10.15
CA THR A 508 13.70 2.87 9.81
C THR A 508 13.54 4.17 9.03
N ALA A 509 12.37 4.37 8.43
CA ALA A 509 12.10 5.53 7.60
C ALA A 509 10.69 6.07 7.81
N GLY A 510 10.53 7.36 7.60
CA GLY A 510 9.25 8.05 7.72
C GLY A 510 9.46 9.53 7.46
N ASP A 511 8.42 10.24 7.06
CA ASP A 511 8.51 11.68 6.88
C ASP A 511 8.35 12.38 8.25
N PHE A 512 9.49 12.68 8.89
CA PHE A 512 9.54 13.18 10.26
C PHE A 512 9.23 14.68 10.37
N ASN A 513 9.14 15.38 9.23
CA ASN A 513 8.92 16.83 9.15
C ASN A 513 7.75 17.24 8.22
N SER A 514 7.08 16.26 7.61
CA SER A 514 5.98 16.38 6.65
C SER A 514 6.30 17.26 5.44
N ASP A 515 7.52 17.16 4.89
CA ASP A 515 7.95 17.93 3.73
C ASP A 515 7.66 17.26 2.37
N GLY A 516 7.12 16.05 2.40
CA GLY A 516 6.78 15.26 1.22
C GLY A 516 7.86 14.28 0.79
N LYS A 517 8.94 14.15 1.56
CA LYS A 517 9.97 13.12 1.37
C LYS A 517 10.16 12.36 2.67
N ALA A 518 10.31 11.04 2.55
CA ALA A 518 10.67 10.23 3.70
C ALA A 518 12.11 10.54 4.15
N ASP A 519 12.32 10.50 5.46
CA ASP A 519 13.61 10.66 6.11
C ASP A 519 14.12 9.30 6.62
N ILE A 520 15.42 9.24 6.93
CA ILE A 520 16.08 8.01 7.38
C ILE A 520 16.46 8.17 8.85
N PHE A 521 16.15 7.16 9.66
CA PHE A 521 16.67 6.98 11.01
C PHE A 521 17.56 5.74 11.06
N ALA A 522 18.68 5.81 11.79
CA ALA A 522 19.58 4.68 11.98
C ALA A 522 20.24 4.67 13.36
N LEU A 523 20.56 3.47 13.84
CA LEU A 523 21.33 3.25 15.08
C LEU A 523 22.73 2.72 14.79
N ALA A 524 23.68 3.18 15.61
CA ALA A 524 25.06 2.72 15.69
C ALA A 524 25.30 2.21 17.12
N PRO A 525 25.30 0.89 17.38
CA PRO A 525 25.29 0.31 18.72
C PRO A 525 26.65 0.36 19.45
N GLY A 526 27.71 0.81 18.78
CA GLY A 526 29.09 0.87 19.29
C GLY A 526 29.29 1.72 20.54
N THR A 527 30.55 2.04 20.88
CA THR A 527 30.85 2.93 22.03
C THR A 527 31.43 4.27 21.57
N PRO A 528 30.69 5.39 21.70
CA PRO A 528 29.35 5.52 22.27
C PRO A 528 28.24 5.08 21.31
N ALA A 529 27.16 4.51 21.86
CA ALA A 529 25.98 4.21 21.07
C ALA A 529 25.37 5.53 20.58
N THR A 530 25.04 5.60 19.30
CA THR A 530 24.68 6.84 18.59
C THR A 530 23.41 6.62 17.77
N TRP A 531 22.51 7.59 17.79
CA TRP A 531 21.40 7.66 16.83
C TRP A 531 21.74 8.68 15.74
N TRP A 532 21.25 8.43 14.54
CA TRP A 532 21.50 9.23 13.35
C TRP A 532 20.19 9.43 12.58
N VAL A 533 19.93 10.65 12.15
CA VAL A 533 18.77 11.00 11.32
C VAL A 533 19.25 11.77 10.10
N ARG A 534 18.68 11.49 8.94
CA ARG A 534 18.89 12.26 7.72
C ARG A 534 17.58 12.74 7.14
N ASP A 535 17.50 14.05 6.99
CA ASP A 535 16.45 14.75 6.26
C ASP A 535 16.74 14.64 4.75
N SER A 536 15.79 14.06 4.01
CA SER A 536 15.99 13.78 2.59
C SER A 536 15.79 14.98 1.67
N ALA A 537 14.95 15.95 2.05
CA ALA A 537 14.73 17.16 1.27
C ALA A 537 15.93 18.11 1.33
N THR A 538 16.53 18.25 2.52
CA THR A 538 17.67 19.16 2.74
C THR A 538 19.02 18.47 2.62
N ALA A 539 19.03 17.13 2.57
CA ALA A 539 20.23 16.29 2.63
C ALA A 539 21.08 16.53 3.89
N THR A 540 20.48 17.03 4.97
CA THR A 540 21.16 17.28 6.24
C THR A 540 21.09 16.03 7.12
N ALA A 541 22.18 15.76 7.83
CA ALA A 541 22.26 14.67 8.78
C ALA A 541 22.55 15.20 10.19
N THR A 542 21.95 14.58 11.19
CA THR A 542 22.19 14.87 12.60
C THR A 542 22.49 13.58 13.33
N SER A 543 23.54 13.58 14.16
CA SER A 543 23.93 12.44 14.98
C SER A 543 24.22 12.86 16.42
N ASN A 544 23.79 12.05 17.40
CA ASN A 544 24.09 12.29 18.82
C ASN A 544 24.20 10.97 19.59
N PRO A 545 24.96 10.94 20.70
CA PRO A 545 24.95 9.81 21.62
C PRO A 545 23.53 9.49 22.11
N LEU A 546 23.17 8.21 22.08
CA LEU A 546 21.91 7.70 22.63
C LEU A 546 21.94 7.67 24.15
N LEU A 547 23.09 7.36 24.74
CA LEU A 547 23.27 7.22 26.18
C LEU A 547 23.94 8.45 26.77
N ALA A 548 23.55 8.82 27.99
CA ALA A 548 24.15 9.94 28.72
C ALA A 548 25.63 9.72 29.08
N ALA A 549 26.05 8.46 29.23
CA ALA A 549 27.44 8.07 29.42
C ALA A 549 27.87 7.14 28.29
N PRO A 550 29.14 7.19 27.84
CA PRO A 550 29.62 6.29 26.79
C PRO A 550 29.45 4.82 27.16
N GLY A 551 28.78 4.08 26.28
CA GLY A 551 28.58 2.64 26.38
C GLY A 551 27.96 2.11 25.10
N ALA A 552 28.11 0.80 24.88
CA ALA A 552 27.48 0.08 23.78
C ALA A 552 26.07 -0.39 24.16
N ILE A 553 25.22 -0.55 23.15
CA ILE A 553 23.94 -1.25 23.25
C ILE A 553 24.02 -2.53 22.42
N THR A 554 23.07 -3.44 22.60
CA THR A 554 22.96 -4.66 21.78
C THR A 554 21.51 -4.89 21.38
N HIS A 555 21.32 -5.61 20.28
CA HIS A 555 20.00 -5.91 19.71
C HIS A 555 19.13 -4.65 19.54
N PRO A 556 19.67 -3.56 18.94
CA PRO A 556 18.82 -2.43 18.59
C PRO A 556 17.84 -2.85 17.50
N ASP A 557 16.63 -2.31 17.56
CA ASP A 557 15.65 -2.38 16.48
C ASP A 557 14.80 -1.10 16.49
N ALA A 558 14.21 -0.72 15.35
CA ALA A 558 13.51 0.54 15.18
C ALA A 558 12.27 0.40 14.28
N ALA A 559 11.18 1.03 14.68
CA ALA A 559 9.95 1.14 13.88
C ALA A 559 9.48 2.60 13.84
N SER A 560 8.87 2.99 12.72
CA SER A 560 8.29 4.33 12.54
C SER A 560 6.76 4.26 12.46
N GLY A 561 6.13 5.39 12.76
CA GLY A 561 4.68 5.56 12.67
C GLY A 561 4.23 6.82 13.38
N ASP A 562 2.98 7.23 13.22
CA ASP A 562 2.45 8.41 13.91
C ASP A 562 1.77 7.96 15.22
N PHE A 563 2.52 7.95 16.32
CA PHE A 563 2.05 7.45 17.63
C PHE A 563 1.15 8.45 18.36
N ASN A 564 1.09 9.70 17.88
CA ASN A 564 0.36 10.79 18.55
C ASN A 564 -0.69 11.51 17.66
N GLN A 565 -0.84 11.07 16.42
CA GLN A 565 -1.71 11.65 15.39
C GLN A 565 -1.47 13.15 15.16
N ASP A 566 -0.24 13.62 15.32
CA ASP A 566 0.11 15.03 15.05
C ASP A 566 0.46 15.29 13.58
N GLY A 567 0.51 14.22 12.77
CA GLY A 567 0.73 14.22 11.34
C GLY A 567 2.19 14.12 10.91
N TYR A 568 3.14 14.08 11.85
CA TYR A 568 4.54 13.77 11.59
C TYR A 568 4.80 12.30 11.93
N ALA A 569 5.67 11.63 11.16
CA ALA A 569 6.12 10.32 11.58
C ALA A 569 7.01 10.44 12.83
N ASP A 570 6.83 9.52 13.77
CA ASP A 570 7.68 9.29 14.94
C ASP A 570 8.57 8.06 14.74
N VAL A 571 9.50 7.83 15.66
CA VAL A 571 10.29 6.60 15.74
C VAL A 571 10.23 6.01 17.13
N ALA A 572 10.02 4.71 17.25
CA ALA A 572 10.19 3.95 18.47
C ALA A 572 11.36 2.98 18.30
N ILE A 573 12.25 2.93 19.28
CA ILE A 573 13.38 1.99 19.28
C ILE A 573 13.30 1.07 20.49
N THR A 574 13.78 -0.16 20.32
CA THR A 574 14.12 -1.06 21.43
C THR A 574 15.62 -1.35 21.42
N TYR A 575 16.20 -1.56 22.60
CA TYR A 575 17.60 -1.98 22.74
C TYR A 575 17.89 -2.56 24.12
N VAL A 576 18.94 -3.37 24.23
CA VAL A 576 19.51 -3.82 25.51
C VAL A 576 20.70 -2.95 25.87
N GLY A 577 20.62 -2.26 27.01
CA GLY A 577 21.69 -1.35 27.47
C GLY A 577 22.89 -2.08 28.11
N PRO A 578 23.96 -1.35 28.46
CA PRO A 578 25.18 -1.92 29.06
C PRO A 578 24.96 -2.71 30.36
N ASP A 579 23.86 -2.44 31.05
CA ASP A 579 23.45 -3.11 32.29
C ASP A 579 22.60 -4.37 32.06
N GLY A 580 22.41 -4.78 30.80
CA GLY A 580 21.58 -5.92 30.41
C GLY A 580 20.07 -5.64 30.44
N THR A 581 19.64 -4.40 30.71
CA THR A 581 18.21 -4.06 30.72
C THR A 581 17.71 -3.66 29.33
N GLY A 582 16.68 -4.34 28.85
CA GLY A 582 15.90 -3.93 27.67
C GLY A 582 15.14 -2.64 27.92
N ARG A 583 15.20 -1.69 26.97
CA ARG A 583 14.59 -0.36 27.03
C ARG A 583 13.84 -0.05 25.75
N ILE A 584 12.81 0.79 25.87
CA ILE A 584 12.08 1.37 24.74
C ILE A 584 12.25 2.89 24.81
N MET A 585 12.48 3.54 23.69
CA MET A 585 12.58 5.00 23.61
C MET A 585 11.83 5.50 22.39
N GLN A 586 11.02 6.54 22.59
CA GLN A 586 10.33 7.24 21.50
C GLN A 586 11.14 8.46 21.07
N PHE A 587 11.08 8.77 19.78
CA PHE A 587 11.46 10.02 19.16
C PHE A 587 10.21 10.62 18.51
N THR A 588 10.01 11.93 18.66
CA THR A 588 8.81 12.61 18.17
C THR A 588 9.16 13.46 16.94
N GLY A 589 8.39 13.29 15.87
CA GLY A 589 8.42 14.09 14.67
C GLY A 589 7.92 15.51 14.91
N SER A 590 8.28 16.43 14.03
CA SER A 590 7.77 17.80 14.04
C SER A 590 8.16 18.51 12.76
N ALA A 591 7.58 19.68 12.48
CA ALA A 591 8.03 20.55 11.37
C ALA A 591 9.54 20.92 11.38
N ASN A 592 10.28 20.62 12.46
CA ASN A 592 11.73 20.82 12.54
C ASN A 592 12.52 19.51 12.54
N GLY A 593 11.90 18.41 12.11
CA GLY A 593 12.43 17.05 12.14
C GLY A 593 12.27 16.35 13.48
N LEU A 594 12.88 15.17 13.53
CA LEU A 594 12.78 14.20 14.61
C LEU A 594 13.57 14.63 15.86
N LYS A 595 12.99 14.43 17.06
CA LYS A 595 13.64 14.74 18.34
C LYS A 595 13.58 13.57 19.32
N PRO A 596 14.65 13.31 20.09
CA PRO A 596 14.62 12.26 21.10
C PRO A 596 13.65 12.60 22.24
N GLY A 597 12.78 11.64 22.56
CA GLY A 597 11.90 11.65 23.72
C GLY A 597 12.55 11.00 24.95
N ALA A 598 11.72 10.48 25.86
CA ALA A 598 12.18 9.77 27.05
C ALA A 598 12.23 8.26 26.83
N VAL A 599 13.12 7.58 27.56
CA VAL A 599 13.03 6.12 27.74
C VAL A 599 11.74 5.83 28.50
N LEU A 600 10.90 4.96 27.94
CA LEU A 600 9.63 4.59 28.54
C LEU A 600 9.88 3.78 29.82
N SER A 601 8.99 3.93 30.81
CA SER A 601 9.04 3.15 32.05
C SER A 601 8.46 1.75 31.85
N ALA A 602 8.97 1.03 30.85
CA ALA A 602 8.59 -0.31 30.43
C ALA A 602 9.83 -1.12 30.07
N LYS A 603 9.68 -2.43 29.97
CA LYS A 603 10.74 -3.33 29.51
C LYS A 603 10.79 -3.33 27.99
N GLY A 604 11.96 -3.08 27.43
CA GLY A 604 12.23 -3.34 26.01
C GLY A 604 12.53 -4.80 25.74
N GLY A 605 12.96 -5.06 24.51
CA GLY A 605 13.23 -6.37 23.96
C GLY A 605 14.25 -6.33 22.83
N ARG A 606 14.10 -7.23 21.86
CA ARG A 606 15.05 -7.40 20.74
C ARG A 606 14.45 -7.09 19.37
N SER A 607 13.13 -7.03 19.27
CA SER A 607 12.42 -6.64 18.06
C SER A 607 11.29 -5.66 18.37
N ILE A 608 10.98 -4.78 17.43
CA ILE A 608 9.93 -3.75 17.54
C ILE A 608 9.23 -3.58 16.19
N ALA A 609 7.89 -3.49 16.19
CA ALA A 609 7.10 -3.22 14.99
C ALA A 609 5.92 -2.32 15.35
N ALA A 610 5.44 -1.55 14.39
CA ALA A 610 4.41 -0.54 14.59
C ALA A 610 3.20 -0.76 13.67
N GLY A 611 2.01 -0.46 14.18
CA GLY A 611 0.74 -0.53 13.46
C GLY A 611 -0.43 -0.34 14.42
N ASP A 612 -1.63 -0.06 13.90
CA ASP A 612 -2.82 0.20 14.72
C ASP A 612 -3.48 -1.11 15.17
N LEU A 613 -3.04 -1.64 16.31
CA LEU A 613 -3.46 -2.94 16.85
C LEU A 613 -4.87 -2.90 17.44
N ASN A 614 -5.38 -1.69 17.73
CA ASN A 614 -6.67 -1.48 18.38
C ASN A 614 -7.73 -0.79 17.50
N GLY A 615 -7.39 -0.39 16.29
CA GLY A 615 -8.28 0.27 15.33
C GLY A 615 -8.75 1.66 15.76
N ASP A 616 -8.03 2.36 16.65
CA ASP A 616 -8.38 3.71 17.12
C ASP A 616 -7.74 4.83 16.28
N GLY A 617 -6.92 4.44 15.31
CA GLY A 617 -6.21 5.29 14.35
C GLY A 617 -4.85 5.77 14.84
N TYR A 618 -4.49 5.61 16.11
CA TYR A 618 -3.12 5.89 16.57
C TYR A 618 -2.24 4.71 16.18
N THR A 619 -1.00 4.98 15.78
CA THR A 619 -0.06 3.88 15.59
C THR A 619 0.30 3.32 16.96
N ASP A 620 0.24 2.00 17.13
CA ASP A 620 0.70 1.28 18.31
C ASP A 620 2.07 0.64 18.07
N VAL A 621 2.65 0.06 19.12
CA VAL A 621 3.94 -0.63 19.06
C VAL A 621 3.87 -1.98 19.73
N ALA A 622 4.34 -3.03 19.05
CA ALA A 622 4.62 -4.33 19.64
C ALA A 622 6.13 -4.50 19.86
N VAL A 623 6.52 -5.10 21.00
CA VAL A 623 7.93 -5.37 21.34
C VAL A 623 8.12 -6.83 21.71
N GLY A 624 9.03 -7.51 21.01
CA GLY A 624 9.38 -8.91 21.23
C GLY A 624 10.48 -9.10 22.28
N GLN A 625 10.23 -9.98 23.26
CA GLN A 625 11.04 -10.14 24.46
C GLN A 625 11.39 -11.63 24.66
N PRO A 626 12.32 -12.18 23.86
CA PRO A 626 12.54 -13.61 23.73
C PRO A 626 13.13 -14.31 24.97
N TYR A 627 13.68 -13.56 25.94
CA TYR A 627 14.24 -14.17 27.15
C TYR A 627 13.78 -13.46 28.43
N VAL A 628 13.93 -14.18 29.55
CA VAL A 628 13.51 -13.75 30.90
C VAL A 628 14.16 -12.42 31.33
N ALA A 629 15.38 -12.13 30.86
CA ALA A 629 16.07 -10.89 31.19
C ALA A 629 15.37 -9.64 30.61
N GLU A 630 14.78 -9.79 29.42
CA GLU A 630 13.99 -8.78 28.73
C GLU A 630 12.54 -8.78 29.23
N SER A 631 11.87 -9.94 29.27
CA SER A 631 10.44 -10.07 29.64
C SER A 631 10.18 -9.81 31.14
N GLY A 632 11.18 -10.05 31.98
CA GLY A 632 11.13 -9.86 33.43
C GLY A 632 10.59 -11.05 34.23
N SER A 633 9.90 -12.01 33.60
CA SER A 633 9.38 -13.20 34.31
C SER A 633 9.01 -14.41 33.44
N THR A 634 9.01 -14.28 32.11
CA THR A 634 8.31 -15.23 31.23
C THR A 634 9.29 -16.18 30.57
N THR A 635 9.12 -17.47 30.85
CA THR A 635 9.88 -18.56 30.22
C THR A 635 9.38 -18.74 28.79
N GLY A 636 10.26 -18.95 27.80
CA GLY A 636 9.91 -19.03 26.38
C GLY A 636 9.89 -17.68 25.65
N GLY A 637 9.76 -16.58 26.38
CA GLY A 637 9.65 -15.24 25.82
C GLY A 637 8.22 -14.74 25.79
N GLN A 638 8.02 -13.51 25.31
CA GLN A 638 6.71 -12.89 25.17
C GLN A 638 6.74 -11.76 24.15
N ILE A 639 5.57 -11.22 23.81
CA ILE A 639 5.44 -9.92 23.15
C ILE A 639 4.62 -9.00 24.05
N THR A 640 4.93 -7.71 24.03
CA THR A 640 4.12 -6.69 24.70
C THR A 640 3.68 -5.61 23.71
N ALA A 641 2.37 -5.39 23.60
CA ALA A 641 1.78 -4.29 22.86
C ALA A 641 1.63 -3.05 23.76
N PHE A 642 2.04 -1.90 23.26
CA PHE A 642 1.91 -0.57 23.85
C PHE A 642 1.10 0.31 22.91
N TYR A 643 0.07 0.97 23.43
CA TYR A 643 -0.89 1.68 22.59
C TYR A 643 -0.55 3.16 22.45
N GLY A 644 -0.73 3.68 21.23
CA GLY A 644 -0.60 5.09 20.90
C GLY A 644 -1.67 5.94 21.57
N SER A 645 -1.44 7.25 21.57
CA SER A 645 -2.37 8.23 22.13
C SER A 645 -1.95 9.62 21.70
N SER A 646 -2.80 10.64 21.90
CA SER A 646 -2.41 12.05 21.71
C SER A 646 -1.13 12.52 22.45
N SER A 647 -0.58 11.70 23.37
CA SER A 647 0.68 11.97 24.08
C SER A 647 1.87 11.09 23.63
N GLY A 648 1.70 10.31 22.56
CA GLY A 648 2.63 9.26 22.13
C GLY A 648 2.31 7.91 22.77
N ILE A 649 3.33 7.04 22.85
CA ILE A 649 3.20 5.66 23.31
C ILE A 649 2.88 5.62 24.81
N THR A 650 1.84 4.87 25.18
CA THR A 650 1.41 4.72 26.57
C THR A 650 1.81 3.37 27.16
N VAL A 651 2.36 3.39 28.37
CA VAL A 651 2.71 2.17 29.13
C VAL A 651 1.55 1.63 29.96
N SER A 652 0.56 2.47 30.27
CA SER A 652 -0.63 2.05 30.99
C SER A 652 -1.59 1.34 30.05
N GLY A 653 -2.01 0.13 30.40
CA GLY A 653 -2.88 -0.67 29.54
C GLY A 653 -2.11 -1.52 28.52
N ALA A 654 -0.78 -1.54 28.56
CA ALA A 654 0.03 -2.44 27.76
C ALA A 654 -0.42 -3.90 27.95
N THR A 655 -0.42 -4.67 26.86
CA THR A 655 -0.89 -6.06 26.83
C THR A 655 0.28 -7.00 26.54
N SER A 656 0.56 -7.92 27.45
CA SER A 656 1.62 -8.93 27.28
C SER A 656 1.02 -10.30 26.98
N ILE A 657 1.59 -11.00 25.99
CA ILE A 657 1.15 -12.33 25.55
C ILE A 657 2.36 -13.25 25.43
N ASP A 658 2.20 -14.48 25.92
CA ASP A 658 3.12 -15.60 25.80
C ASP A 658 2.36 -16.89 25.38
N GLN A 659 3.07 -17.99 25.11
CA GLN A 659 2.44 -19.27 24.75
C GLN A 659 1.54 -19.88 25.84
N ASN A 660 1.64 -19.44 27.10
CA ASN A 660 0.76 -19.88 28.19
C ASN A 660 -0.48 -19.00 28.35
N SER A 661 -0.59 -17.92 27.58
CA SER A 661 -1.72 -17.00 27.61
C SER A 661 -2.97 -17.66 27.01
N GLU A 662 -4.15 -17.27 27.51
CA GLU A 662 -5.41 -17.86 27.06
C GLU A 662 -5.62 -17.66 25.55
N GLY A 663 -5.91 -18.75 24.85
CA GLY A 663 -6.17 -18.75 23.41
C GLY A 663 -4.93 -18.91 22.52
N VAL A 664 -3.72 -18.83 23.09
CA VAL A 664 -2.47 -19.00 22.35
C VAL A 664 -2.12 -20.50 22.25
N PRO A 665 -1.91 -21.06 21.04
CA PRO A 665 -1.47 -22.44 20.89
C PRO A 665 -0.01 -22.64 21.36
N GLY A 666 0.28 -23.84 21.88
CA GLY A 666 1.61 -24.22 22.36
C GLY A 666 1.73 -24.20 23.88
N ALA A 667 2.97 -24.25 24.36
CA ALA A 667 3.31 -24.07 25.77
C ALA A 667 4.64 -23.31 25.84
N ALA A 668 4.81 -22.44 26.83
CA ALA A 668 6.04 -21.66 26.93
C ALA A 668 7.15 -22.47 27.63
N GLU A 669 8.25 -22.72 26.93
CA GLU A 669 9.37 -23.55 27.34
C GLU A 669 10.70 -22.77 27.33
N SER A 670 11.68 -23.21 28.10
CA SER A 670 12.91 -22.42 28.25
C SER A 670 13.82 -22.54 27.03
N GLY A 671 13.68 -21.66 26.06
CA GLY A 671 14.57 -21.62 24.90
C GLY A 671 13.93 -21.09 23.65
N ASP A 672 12.60 -21.20 23.55
CA ASP A 672 11.76 -21.01 22.36
C ASP A 672 11.98 -19.67 21.65
N ALA A 673 12.34 -18.66 22.46
CA ALA A 673 12.70 -17.33 22.00
C ALA A 673 11.55 -16.62 21.27
N MET A 674 10.34 -16.72 21.82
CA MET A 674 9.16 -16.02 21.34
C MET A 674 9.33 -14.51 21.35
N GLY A 675 9.12 -13.91 20.18
CA GLY A 675 9.38 -12.49 19.96
C GLY A 675 10.81 -12.20 19.51
N SER A 676 11.50 -13.17 18.90
CA SER A 676 12.80 -12.91 18.26
C SER A 676 12.68 -12.03 17.02
N SER A 677 11.59 -12.18 16.27
CA SER A 677 11.21 -11.34 15.14
C SER A 677 9.71 -11.05 15.23
N ILE A 678 9.29 -9.85 14.81
CA ILE A 678 7.86 -9.48 14.77
C ILE A 678 7.55 -8.66 13.53
N ALA A 679 6.32 -8.78 13.05
CA ALA A 679 5.74 -7.91 12.02
C ALA A 679 4.30 -7.58 12.39
N VAL A 680 3.83 -6.40 12.01
CA VAL A 680 2.47 -5.91 12.29
C VAL A 680 1.77 -5.61 10.97
N GLY A 681 0.54 -6.08 10.81
CA GLY A 681 -0.27 -5.85 9.62
C GLY A 681 -1.67 -6.43 9.76
N ASP A 682 -2.66 -5.81 9.14
CA ASP A 682 -4.04 -6.30 9.14
C ASP A 682 -4.18 -7.46 8.13
N VAL A 683 -4.18 -8.69 8.65
CA VAL A 683 -4.22 -9.89 7.80
C VAL A 683 -5.65 -10.28 7.44
N ASN A 684 -6.66 -9.63 8.03
CA ASN A 684 -8.05 -10.03 7.94
C ASN A 684 -9.02 -8.93 7.46
N LEU A 685 -8.50 -7.70 7.31
CA LEU A 685 -9.19 -6.47 6.92
C LEU A 685 -10.35 -6.07 7.85
N ASP A 686 -10.25 -6.36 9.14
CA ASP A 686 -11.23 -5.93 10.15
C ASP A 686 -10.99 -4.50 10.68
N GLY A 687 -9.84 -3.91 10.34
CA GLY A 687 -9.43 -2.57 10.76
C GLY A 687 -8.62 -2.53 12.05
N SER A 688 -8.19 -3.66 12.58
CA SER A 688 -7.19 -3.77 13.65
C SER A 688 -6.02 -4.63 13.15
N ALA A 689 -4.80 -4.10 13.23
CA ALA A 689 -3.61 -4.83 12.79
C ALA A 689 -3.31 -6.02 13.70
N ASP A 690 -2.83 -7.11 13.11
CA ASP A 690 -2.41 -8.34 13.77
C ASP A 690 -0.88 -8.37 13.94
N VAL A 691 -0.37 -9.29 14.78
CA VAL A 691 1.07 -9.45 15.01
C VAL A 691 1.51 -10.85 14.62
N LEU A 692 2.45 -10.96 13.68
CA LEU A 692 3.17 -12.20 13.39
C LEU A 692 4.45 -12.24 14.23
N VAL A 693 4.68 -13.36 14.93
CA VAL A 693 5.73 -13.50 15.95
C VAL A 693 6.58 -14.72 15.65
N GLY A 694 7.90 -14.56 15.63
CA GLY A 694 8.87 -15.64 15.47
C GLY A 694 9.28 -16.29 16.79
N LEU A 695 9.38 -17.62 16.78
CA LEU A 695 9.88 -18.49 17.85
C LEU A 695 10.98 -19.41 17.26
N PRO A 696 12.11 -18.88 16.75
CA PRO A 696 13.07 -19.65 15.96
C PRO A 696 13.78 -20.77 16.72
N ASN A 697 13.63 -20.84 18.03
CA ASN A 697 14.23 -21.89 18.84
C ASN A 697 13.19 -22.88 19.40
N GLU A 698 11.91 -22.79 18.99
CA GLU A 698 10.88 -23.76 19.39
C GLU A 698 11.29 -25.17 18.95
N ASP A 699 11.19 -26.13 19.86
CA ASP A 699 11.43 -27.54 19.57
C ASP A 699 10.14 -28.18 19.00
N ILE A 700 10.24 -28.86 17.85
CA ILE A 700 9.08 -29.53 17.23
C ILE A 700 9.26 -31.04 17.26
N THR A 701 8.32 -31.77 17.86
CA THR A 701 8.34 -33.23 17.87
C THR A 701 7.71 -33.82 16.61
N ARG A 702 8.52 -34.46 15.77
CA ARG A 702 8.10 -35.15 14.55
C ARG A 702 8.38 -36.65 14.66
N ALA A 703 7.34 -37.48 14.58
CA ALA A 703 7.44 -38.93 14.66
C ALA A 703 8.23 -39.41 15.90
N ASP A 704 7.88 -38.88 17.09
CA ASP A 704 8.50 -39.16 18.39
C ASP A 704 9.99 -38.75 18.48
N VAL A 705 10.47 -37.87 17.61
CA VAL A 705 11.82 -37.31 17.64
C VAL A 705 11.74 -35.79 17.73
N ASP A 706 12.32 -35.24 18.79
CA ASP A 706 12.41 -33.79 18.99
C ASP A 706 13.41 -33.19 17.99
N ARG A 707 12.94 -32.25 17.19
CA ARG A 707 13.74 -31.45 16.28
C ARG A 707 14.07 -30.15 16.99
N LYS A 708 15.26 -30.14 17.58
CA LYS A 708 15.71 -29.03 18.41
C LYS A 708 15.89 -27.76 17.59
N ASP A 709 15.46 -26.61 18.10
CA ASP A 709 15.60 -25.30 17.45
C ASP A 709 15.03 -25.32 16.00
N ALA A 710 13.95 -26.07 15.81
CA ALA A 710 13.27 -26.19 14.52
C ALA A 710 12.54 -24.91 14.15
N GLY A 711 11.89 -24.30 15.14
CA GLY A 711 11.22 -23.01 15.06
C GLY A 711 9.74 -23.09 14.71
N ALA A 712 9.03 -22.02 15.06
CA ALA A 712 7.61 -21.81 14.81
C ALA A 712 7.30 -20.30 14.65
N VAL A 713 6.09 -20.00 14.20
CA VAL A 713 5.51 -18.65 14.29
C VAL A 713 4.12 -18.68 14.92
N LEU A 714 3.73 -17.56 15.53
CA LEU A 714 2.38 -17.29 16.03
C LEU A 714 1.82 -16.04 15.35
N LEU A 715 0.62 -16.14 14.78
CA LEU A 715 -0.18 -14.99 14.39
C LEU A 715 -1.16 -14.67 15.52
N LEU A 716 -1.03 -13.49 16.10
CA LEU A 716 -1.82 -12.99 17.22
C LEU A 716 -2.79 -11.90 16.74
N PRO A 717 -4.10 -12.06 16.93
CA PRO A 717 -5.05 -11.09 16.42
C PRO A 717 -5.04 -9.74 17.13
N GLY A 718 -5.20 -8.68 16.34
CA GLY A 718 -5.65 -7.38 16.82
C GLY A 718 -7.14 -7.40 17.19
N SER A 719 -7.62 -6.37 17.88
CA SER A 719 -9.04 -6.17 18.13
C SER A 719 -9.31 -4.74 18.55
N THR A 720 -10.57 -4.30 18.55
CA THR A 720 -10.94 -2.97 19.08
C THR A 720 -10.56 -2.72 20.56
N THR A 721 -10.09 -3.75 21.28
CA THR A 721 -9.58 -3.64 22.66
C THR A 721 -8.07 -3.83 22.76
N GLY A 722 -7.39 -3.96 21.62
CA GLY A 722 -5.97 -4.25 21.48
C GLY A 722 -5.65 -5.71 21.19
N LEU A 723 -4.36 -6.06 21.30
CA LEU A 723 -3.81 -7.38 21.01
C LEU A 723 -4.45 -8.47 21.90
N THR A 724 -4.77 -9.64 21.32
CA THR A 724 -5.40 -10.74 22.06
C THR A 724 -4.80 -12.11 21.72
N GLY A 725 -4.84 -13.03 22.68
CA GLY A 725 -4.50 -14.43 22.44
C GLY A 725 -5.65 -15.22 21.78
N THR A 726 -6.89 -14.74 21.88
CA THR A 726 -8.05 -15.44 21.30
C THR A 726 -8.01 -15.42 19.77
N GLY A 727 -8.10 -16.59 19.14
CA GLY A 727 -8.04 -16.72 17.69
C GLY A 727 -6.62 -16.82 17.13
N SER A 728 -5.61 -16.92 18.00
CA SER A 728 -4.22 -17.09 17.59
C SER A 728 -4.01 -18.37 16.81
N GLN A 729 -3.13 -18.31 15.80
CA GLN A 729 -2.79 -19.42 14.93
C GLN A 729 -1.29 -19.68 15.00
N ALA A 730 -0.89 -20.95 15.11
CA ALA A 730 0.50 -21.36 15.12
C ALA A 730 0.86 -22.08 13.82
N LEU A 731 2.05 -21.80 13.29
CA LEU A 731 2.60 -22.49 12.12
C LEU A 731 4.04 -22.95 12.39
N ASN A 732 4.40 -24.07 11.78
CA ASN A 732 5.75 -24.61 11.63
C ASN A 732 5.81 -25.42 10.33
N GLN A 733 6.99 -25.92 9.94
CA GLN A 733 7.14 -26.66 8.68
C GLN A 733 6.32 -27.97 8.61
N ASP A 734 5.93 -28.55 9.75
CA ASP A 734 5.07 -29.74 9.85
C ASP A 734 3.55 -29.40 9.86
N THR A 735 3.17 -28.13 9.72
CA THR A 735 1.76 -27.72 9.66
C THR A 735 1.08 -28.34 8.44
N PRO A 736 -0.15 -28.89 8.57
CA PRO A 736 -0.85 -29.48 7.43
C PRO A 736 -0.90 -28.53 6.22
N ASP A 737 -0.71 -29.11 5.04
CA ASP A 737 -0.68 -28.43 3.74
C ASP A 737 0.54 -27.51 3.47
N ILE A 738 1.45 -27.35 4.43
CA ILE A 738 2.81 -26.83 4.17
C ILE A 738 3.69 -27.97 3.66
N THR A 739 4.44 -27.72 2.57
CA THR A 739 5.14 -28.78 1.81
C THR A 739 6.57 -29.07 2.30
N GLY A 740 7.00 -28.46 3.41
CA GLY A 740 8.31 -28.65 4.03
C GLY A 740 8.36 -29.82 5.01
N ASP A 741 9.57 -30.21 5.42
CA ASP A 741 9.81 -31.16 6.50
C ASP A 741 10.56 -30.42 7.61
N THR A 742 10.17 -30.57 8.88
CA THR A 742 10.94 -29.97 9.97
C THR A 742 12.23 -30.73 10.25
N GLU A 743 13.37 -30.03 10.23
CA GLU A 743 14.68 -30.45 10.71
C GLU A 743 15.16 -29.67 11.94
N ALA A 744 16.16 -30.23 12.62
CA ALA A 744 16.76 -29.58 13.78
C ALA A 744 17.65 -28.42 13.30
N GLY A 745 17.41 -27.22 13.82
CA GLY A 745 18.18 -26.03 13.51
C GLY A 745 17.72 -25.26 12.28
N ASP A 746 16.55 -25.55 11.69
CA ASP A 746 16.00 -24.76 10.56
C ASP A 746 15.66 -23.34 10.98
N ARG A 747 15.28 -23.18 12.25
CA ARG A 747 14.95 -21.90 12.89
C ARG A 747 13.84 -21.15 12.17
N PHE A 748 12.77 -21.85 11.82
CA PHE A 748 11.57 -21.28 11.23
C PHE A 748 11.02 -20.14 12.10
N GLY A 749 10.76 -18.97 11.49
CA GLY A 749 10.43 -17.74 12.23
C GLY A 749 11.66 -16.95 12.69
N SER A 750 12.81 -17.12 12.03
CA SER A 750 14.02 -16.30 12.29
C SER A 750 13.82 -14.82 11.93
N ALA A 751 13.07 -14.59 10.85
CA ALA A 751 12.54 -13.29 10.47
C ALA A 751 11.09 -13.50 9.98
N VAL A 752 10.28 -12.46 10.11
CA VAL A 752 8.89 -12.46 9.66
C VAL A 752 8.54 -11.11 9.02
N SER A 753 7.66 -11.13 8.02
CA SER A 753 7.09 -9.92 7.42
C SER A 753 5.60 -10.12 7.13
N LEU A 754 4.85 -9.03 7.18
CA LEU A 754 3.43 -8.93 6.81
C LEU A 754 3.30 -7.83 5.75
N ALA A 755 2.89 -8.19 4.52
CA ALA A 755 2.84 -7.24 3.40
C ALA A 755 1.82 -7.67 2.33
N ASP A 756 1.22 -6.71 1.63
CA ASP A 756 0.35 -7.00 0.48
C ASP A 756 1.19 -7.31 -0.78
N LEU A 757 1.59 -8.58 -0.90
CA LEU A 757 2.41 -9.08 -2.00
C LEU A 757 1.56 -9.55 -3.20
N ARG A 758 0.25 -9.28 -3.17
CA ARG A 758 -0.72 -9.66 -4.23
C ARG A 758 -1.53 -8.48 -4.80
N GLY A 759 -1.43 -7.30 -4.19
CA GLY A 759 -2.21 -6.12 -4.51
C GLY A 759 -3.68 -6.28 -4.11
N ASN A 760 -4.01 -7.19 -3.19
CA ASN A 760 -5.39 -7.44 -2.82
C ASN A 760 -5.82 -6.69 -1.54
N ALA A 761 -4.94 -5.87 -0.98
CA ALA A 761 -4.97 -5.17 0.31
C ALA A 761 -4.77 -6.06 1.56
N TRP A 762 -4.68 -7.38 1.41
CA TRP A 762 -4.46 -8.29 2.54
C TRP A 762 -2.97 -8.41 2.80
N ALA A 763 -2.56 -8.32 4.07
CA ALA A 763 -1.19 -8.66 4.42
C ALA A 763 -0.99 -10.19 4.32
N ASP A 764 -0.09 -10.62 3.44
CA ASP A 764 0.39 -12.00 3.34
C ASP A 764 1.51 -12.24 4.37
N LEU A 765 1.71 -13.50 4.74
CA LEU A 765 2.77 -13.89 5.66
C LEU A 765 4.03 -14.25 4.88
N VAL A 766 5.17 -13.73 5.33
CA VAL A 766 6.49 -14.17 4.87
C VAL A 766 7.31 -14.60 6.08
N ILE A 767 7.83 -15.82 6.05
CA ILE A 767 8.51 -16.45 7.18
C ILE A 767 9.87 -16.96 6.74
N GLY A 768 10.93 -16.54 7.43
CA GLY A 768 12.30 -16.99 7.20
C GLY A 768 12.68 -18.22 8.05
N ALA A 769 13.45 -19.12 7.46
CA ALA A 769 14.13 -20.22 8.14
C ALA A 769 15.61 -20.18 7.78
N GLU A 770 16.39 -19.40 8.52
CA GLU A 770 17.78 -19.06 8.19
C GLU A 770 18.75 -20.25 8.26
N GLY A 771 18.38 -21.29 9.03
CA GLY A 771 19.21 -22.47 9.26
C GLY A 771 18.98 -23.61 8.29
N GLU A 772 17.91 -23.52 7.50
CA GLU A 772 17.50 -24.49 6.49
C GLU A 772 18.68 -24.89 5.58
N ASN A 773 18.80 -26.20 5.30
CA ASN A 773 19.84 -26.77 4.43
C ASN A 773 21.28 -26.41 4.84
N THR A 774 21.60 -26.48 6.14
CA THR A 774 22.94 -26.14 6.68
C THR A 774 23.31 -24.67 6.45
N GLY A 775 22.34 -23.77 6.60
CA GLY A 775 22.54 -22.32 6.52
C GLY A 775 22.41 -21.72 5.12
N ASP A 776 21.98 -22.49 4.12
CA ASP A 776 21.56 -21.91 2.83
C ASP A 776 20.37 -20.96 3.03
N GLY A 777 19.45 -21.35 3.91
CA GLY A 777 18.26 -20.59 4.30
C GLY A 777 17.14 -20.67 3.26
N THR A 778 15.91 -20.42 3.71
CA THR A 778 14.74 -20.31 2.84
C THR A 778 13.75 -19.29 3.38
N VAL A 779 12.89 -18.80 2.48
CA VAL A 779 11.72 -17.97 2.81
C VAL A 779 10.45 -18.70 2.39
N LEU A 780 9.40 -18.63 3.20
CA LEU A 780 8.07 -19.18 2.91
C LEU A 780 7.06 -18.03 2.82
N HIS A 781 6.37 -17.91 1.68
CA HIS A 781 5.21 -17.02 1.52
C HIS A 781 3.92 -17.83 1.71
N ILE A 782 2.97 -17.27 2.45
CA ILE A 782 1.64 -17.85 2.66
C ILE A 782 0.59 -16.74 2.48
N GLU A 783 -0.42 -17.04 1.67
CA GLU A 783 -1.56 -16.16 1.44
C GLU A 783 -2.49 -16.10 2.64
N THR A 784 -3.11 -14.94 2.82
CA THR A 784 -4.22 -14.74 3.77
C THR A 784 -5.56 -14.60 3.04
N THR A 785 -6.63 -14.87 3.78
CA THR A 785 -8.02 -14.83 3.36
C THR A 785 -8.89 -14.30 4.49
N THR A 786 -10.18 -14.05 4.24
CA THR A 786 -11.15 -13.67 5.29
C THR A 786 -11.25 -14.63 6.47
N SER A 787 -10.74 -15.86 6.33
CA SER A 787 -10.69 -16.87 7.39
C SER A 787 -9.32 -16.95 8.10
N GLY A 788 -8.39 -16.04 7.79
CA GLY A 788 -7.01 -16.04 8.27
C GLY A 788 -6.04 -16.67 7.28
N ILE A 789 -5.04 -17.39 7.81
CA ILE A 789 -3.94 -17.98 7.05
C ILE A 789 -4.46 -19.12 6.16
N ASN A 790 -3.94 -19.25 4.94
CA ASN A 790 -4.20 -20.39 4.03
C ASN A 790 -2.92 -21.22 3.81
N PRO A 791 -2.60 -22.20 4.69
CA PRO A 791 -1.35 -22.97 4.59
C PRO A 791 -1.14 -23.68 3.24
N ALA A 792 -2.22 -24.09 2.57
CA ALA A 792 -2.17 -24.75 1.26
C ALA A 792 -1.65 -23.86 0.11
N SER A 793 -1.54 -22.55 0.33
CA SER A 793 -0.91 -21.61 -0.61
C SER A 793 0.61 -21.50 -0.48
N GLY A 794 1.19 -22.16 0.54
CA GLY A 794 2.59 -22.02 0.91
C GLY A 794 3.57 -22.24 -0.24
N THR A 795 4.38 -21.22 -0.53
CA THR A 795 5.42 -21.26 -1.57
C THR A 795 6.79 -20.94 -0.99
N TYR A 796 7.73 -21.87 -1.14
CA TYR A 796 9.11 -21.71 -0.68
C TYR A 796 10.02 -21.06 -1.74
N PHE A 797 10.83 -20.11 -1.28
CA PHE A 797 11.90 -19.45 -2.03
C PHE A 797 13.25 -19.76 -1.37
N GLY A 798 13.90 -20.84 -1.83
CA GLY A 798 15.27 -21.17 -1.43
C GLY A 798 16.32 -20.30 -2.13
N SER A 799 17.59 -20.48 -1.79
CA SER A 799 18.70 -19.63 -2.27
C SER A 799 18.78 -19.51 -3.79
N SER A 800 18.47 -20.57 -4.55
CA SER A 800 18.44 -20.50 -6.03
C SER A 800 17.33 -19.61 -6.58
N ALA A 801 16.13 -19.68 -6.00
CA ALA A 801 15.00 -18.83 -6.35
C ALA A 801 15.31 -17.37 -5.99
N LEU A 802 16.05 -17.13 -4.90
CA LEU A 802 16.50 -15.80 -4.47
C LEU A 802 17.80 -15.33 -5.15
N GLY A 803 18.49 -16.18 -5.92
CA GLY A 803 19.76 -15.81 -6.56
C GLY A 803 20.93 -15.62 -5.59
N LEU A 804 20.83 -16.24 -4.41
CA LEU A 804 21.83 -16.23 -3.36
C LEU A 804 22.75 -17.47 -3.45
N ALA A 805 23.96 -17.33 -2.94
CA ALA A 805 24.91 -18.44 -2.81
C ALA A 805 24.53 -19.37 -1.65
N ALA A 806 25.18 -20.54 -1.58
CA ALA A 806 25.09 -21.42 -0.42
C ALA A 806 25.62 -20.74 0.85
N ALA A 807 25.13 -21.17 2.01
CA ALA A 807 25.43 -20.60 3.33
C ALA A 807 25.13 -19.09 3.44
N ALA A 808 24.13 -18.58 2.69
CA ALA A 808 23.76 -17.17 2.71
C ALA A 808 22.79 -16.81 3.84
N HIS A 809 22.21 -17.80 4.53
CA HIS A 809 21.25 -17.63 5.61
C HIS A 809 20.04 -16.79 5.19
N ALA A 810 19.48 -17.09 4.01
CA ALA A 810 18.25 -16.44 3.56
C ALA A 810 17.11 -16.63 4.59
N GLY A 811 16.36 -15.58 4.87
CA GLY A 811 15.33 -15.58 5.92
C GLY A 811 15.84 -15.14 7.31
N GLN A 812 17.05 -14.58 7.39
CA GLN A 812 17.57 -13.91 8.59
C GLN A 812 17.07 -12.46 8.73
N ALA A 813 16.76 -11.79 7.63
CA ALA A 813 16.20 -10.44 7.60
C ALA A 813 15.16 -10.32 6.48
N LEU A 814 14.00 -9.76 6.80
CA LEU A 814 12.87 -9.59 5.88
C LEU A 814 12.25 -8.21 6.08
N ALA A 815 11.90 -7.55 4.99
CA ALA A 815 11.06 -6.35 5.00
C ALA A 815 10.03 -6.42 3.86
N PRO A 816 8.85 -5.78 4.03
CA PRO A 816 7.83 -5.64 3.00
C PRO A 816 8.32 -5.10 1.67
#